data_AF-A0A2U3DW32-F1
#
_entry.id   AF-A0A2U3DW32-F1
#
_cell.length_a   1.000
_cell.length_b   1.000
_cell.length_c   1.000
_cell.angle_alpha   90.00
_cell.angle_beta   90.00
_cell.angle_gamma   90.00
#
_symmetry.space_group_name_H-M   'P 1'
#
loop_
_entity.id
_entity.type
_entity.pdbx_description
1 polymer ?
#
loop_
_entity_poly.entity_id
_entity_poly.type
_entity_poly.pdbx_seq_one_letter_code
_entity_poly.pdbx_strand_id
1 'polypeptide(L)'
;MTVAGASTAMSALATRSLSVLIVLLVLLGAAFHGVLRHPDPHRCRQLLEDGSWLEPLDVNGTRAPFKNWQPRGCKLRQYSKEDIHQCMEHRHMVFSGDSTTRQVFWAMGRLLDRDKANERRRAAGIHESYDMEFDGIRMLQIWNPFLQVGEETKEQHDLTYQLNLWQEEKHNNVPVADQKSAALVLLGFGSWYALTMFHDDAVGNFSEAFLKVTDVMKTSDLPPFGSTPMVSRDGLGNEVFVAPVAPPFYDKLPPYRTGPKGVHEGEVEDIDRFLDSVADEKRIPLLRAYPALSRDQPAVMVDIADTGFHVIDSVAEVKATILLNARCNAKLHALNGFPYDGTCCTDYGRTTFVQSVLLGLGVLYVATCIVLEVFDMLGRNVGRPFFDMSACMFVTALLACFLADRTQVFAKGSKEYVASEFAILSFLAAVAGVVTIRRMSPPRSNSSTPPAALEDAPPLSRDQTDEWKGWMQAAILIYHWTGASRSLPIYICIRLMVAAYLFQVGYGHTVYFLTKKDFSFKRVAAVLLRLNLLSCALPYVMNTTYMLYYFAPLVSFWFAIVYATLAIGSGYNDTSNAVIAKIVMSAFAVASVFLFTPLSEWVFAILRSVFRIDWDLHEWQFRVSLDILIVYVGMLAGMASVRSKLWNRLLVGTKFSGFIGLVIMAGYWYLSNGHFAVKQDYNWWHPYASFAPIIAFIAARNIAAPVRVFYSKAFAWLGRCSLETFTLQFHIFLASDTKGILLLDGLTGDGSLAADRWRHLVVIVPFFLWLSHTTAEATGHLTKLLTSTSAEQDKPEGASDSESLLPGPASLGQLKVLPILGQLMPRAVLNDLRVRMTVLLVLMWLLNLVCTDLTWCGAPDVVLSNDHVLAMFVFLQLCFGIVAFVTPSGMATCPERQAKPAPTFSSCVHAEAPITGTVLDLVRVAVPDKGGRGQAKSMQNPRGAARTFGAWIACALLVSSVSGVALPEPVPLPASQPASAPVTPPAHSAPGSPDWDFNHDYINTVNCLMPGTCSKATNECTFRRTMSRGYDIPETDPRYGVEARVKCKAGKCGVDGGPCFVLAYAFEDYATCAREGIGADERPHRASSPISS
;
A
#
# COMPACT_ATOMS: atom_id res chain seq x y z
N MET A 1 41.80 26.38 -19.17
CA MET A 1 40.90 26.41 -17.98
C MET A 1 39.52 27.01 -18.28
N THR A 2 39.36 27.95 -19.22
CA THR A 2 38.11 28.70 -19.48
C THR A 2 36.88 27.86 -19.86
N VAL A 3 37.02 26.88 -20.77
CA VAL A 3 35.87 26.11 -21.31
C VAL A 3 35.14 25.30 -20.23
N ALA A 4 35.87 24.72 -19.27
CA ALA A 4 35.28 23.94 -18.18
C ALA A 4 34.42 24.82 -17.25
N GLY A 5 34.89 26.04 -16.92
CA GLY A 5 34.16 26.99 -16.08
C GLY A 5 32.84 27.45 -16.71
N ALA A 6 32.85 27.72 -18.02
CA ALA A 6 31.65 28.08 -18.78
C ALA A 6 30.60 26.94 -18.76
N SER A 7 31.05 25.70 -18.97
CA SER A 7 30.18 24.51 -18.88
C SER A 7 29.51 24.37 -17.50
N THR A 8 30.29 24.50 -16.42
CA THR A 8 29.74 24.43 -15.05
C THR A 8 28.81 25.59 -14.70
N ALA A 9 29.08 26.80 -15.21
CA ALA A 9 28.22 27.96 -14.99
C ALA A 9 26.88 27.81 -15.74
N MET A 10 26.91 27.35 -16.99
CA MET A 10 25.69 27.04 -17.75
C MET A 10 24.86 25.94 -17.10
N SER A 11 25.49 24.86 -16.62
CA SER A 11 24.76 23.79 -15.92
C SER A 11 24.16 24.27 -14.59
N ALA A 12 24.88 25.11 -13.84
CA ALA A 12 24.36 25.67 -12.58
C ALA A 12 23.16 26.59 -12.82
N LEU A 13 23.23 27.48 -13.82
CA LEU A 13 22.11 28.34 -14.19
C LEU A 13 20.91 27.51 -14.67
N ALA A 14 21.12 26.52 -15.55
CA ALA A 14 20.06 25.65 -16.04
C ALA A 14 19.34 24.90 -14.90
N THR A 15 20.09 24.35 -13.93
CA THR A 15 19.50 23.70 -12.75
C THR A 15 18.70 24.69 -11.90
N ARG A 16 19.22 25.90 -11.63
CA ARG A 16 18.49 26.93 -10.87
C ARG A 16 17.19 27.35 -11.58
N SER A 17 17.26 27.59 -12.89
CA SER A 17 16.08 27.94 -13.71
C SER A 17 15.05 26.80 -13.78
N LEU A 18 15.49 25.54 -13.85
CA LEU A 18 14.60 24.37 -13.80
C LEU A 18 13.88 24.27 -12.46
N SER A 19 14.58 24.47 -11.34
CA SER A 19 13.96 24.54 -10.01
C SER A 19 12.93 25.66 -9.94
N VAL A 20 13.27 26.89 -10.37
CA VAL A 20 12.31 28.02 -10.39
C VAL A 20 11.08 27.68 -11.24
N LEU A 21 11.25 27.11 -12.43
CA LEU A 21 10.14 26.71 -13.30
C LEU A 21 9.23 25.66 -12.64
N ILE A 22 9.79 24.61 -12.06
CA ILE A 22 8.99 23.54 -11.44
C ILE A 22 8.27 24.04 -10.18
N VAL A 23 8.92 24.85 -9.36
CA VAL A 23 8.29 25.45 -8.18
C VAL A 23 7.15 26.39 -8.60
N LEU A 24 7.34 27.18 -9.67
CA LEU A 24 6.27 27.99 -10.26
C LEU A 24 5.11 27.12 -10.79
N LEU A 25 5.37 25.97 -11.40
CA LEU A 25 4.31 25.05 -11.85
C LEU A 25 3.50 24.48 -10.67
N VAL A 26 4.14 24.15 -9.54
CA VAL A 26 3.44 23.71 -8.32
C VAL A 26 2.58 24.82 -7.73
N LEU A 27 3.10 26.06 -7.65
CA LEU A 27 2.32 27.22 -7.20
C LEU A 27 1.16 27.56 -8.16
N LEU A 28 1.39 27.48 -9.47
CA LEU A 28 0.35 27.68 -10.48
C LEU A 28 -0.74 26.62 -10.39
N GLY A 29 -0.40 25.34 -10.21
CA GLY A 29 -1.38 24.27 -10.02
C GLY A 29 -2.23 24.46 -8.75
N ALA A 30 -1.59 24.86 -7.63
CA ALA A 30 -2.31 25.19 -6.40
C ALA A 30 -3.25 26.41 -6.57
N ALA A 31 -2.80 27.46 -7.27
CA ALA A 31 -3.62 28.63 -7.58
C ALA A 31 -4.76 28.31 -8.56
N PHE A 32 -4.50 27.47 -9.57
CA PHE A 32 -5.49 27.03 -10.56
C PHE A 32 -6.65 26.29 -9.86
N HIS A 33 -6.33 25.35 -8.96
CA HIS A 33 -7.32 24.64 -8.13
C HIS A 33 -8.16 25.58 -7.25
N GLY A 34 -7.54 26.64 -6.70
CA GLY A 34 -8.23 27.60 -5.82
C GLY A 34 -9.07 28.66 -6.55
N VAL A 35 -8.80 28.94 -7.83
CA VAL A 35 -9.39 30.08 -8.55
C VAL A 35 -10.32 29.65 -9.70
N LEU A 36 -10.00 28.58 -10.41
CA LEU A 36 -10.76 28.14 -11.59
C LEU A 36 -11.70 27.00 -11.23
N ARG A 37 -13.01 27.30 -11.22
CA ARG A 37 -14.07 26.29 -11.06
C ARG A 37 -14.06 25.35 -12.26
N HIS A 38 -13.50 24.16 -12.08
CA HIS A 38 -13.63 23.08 -13.06
C HIS A 38 -15.11 22.69 -13.20
N PRO A 39 -15.62 22.35 -14.41
CA PRO A 39 -17.04 21.99 -14.58
C PRO A 39 -17.46 20.73 -13.81
N ASP A 40 -16.51 19.85 -13.53
CA ASP A 40 -16.67 18.66 -12.69
C ASP A 40 -15.61 18.68 -11.58
N PRO A 41 -15.83 19.43 -10.47
CA PRO A 41 -14.80 19.66 -9.46
C PRO A 41 -14.49 18.44 -8.60
N HIS A 42 -15.40 17.46 -8.55
CA HIS A 42 -15.30 16.25 -7.71
C HIS A 42 -15.09 14.95 -8.51
N ARG A 43 -14.94 15.04 -9.84
CA ARG A 43 -14.92 13.90 -10.78
C ARG A 43 -16.16 13.00 -10.64
N CYS A 44 -17.32 13.65 -10.46
CA CYS A 44 -18.64 13.03 -10.41
C CYS A 44 -19.21 12.78 -11.81
N ARG A 45 -19.08 13.73 -12.75
CA ARG A 45 -19.53 13.52 -14.13
C ARG A 45 -18.62 12.50 -14.83
N GLN A 46 -17.30 12.62 -14.68
CA GLN A 46 -16.33 11.68 -15.25
C GLN A 46 -16.58 10.19 -14.87
N LEU A 47 -17.14 9.94 -13.69
CA LEU A 47 -17.56 8.60 -13.25
C LEU A 47 -18.75 8.04 -14.04
N LEU A 48 -19.70 8.91 -14.42
CA LEU A 48 -20.93 8.53 -15.13
C LEU A 48 -20.75 8.44 -16.65
N GLU A 49 -19.73 9.07 -17.21
CA GLU A 49 -19.54 9.21 -18.68
C GLU A 49 -19.03 7.94 -19.37
N ASP A 50 -17.74 7.59 -19.23
CA ASP A 50 -17.10 6.59 -20.10
C ASP A 50 -15.77 6.06 -19.49
N GLY A 51 -15.23 4.96 -20.01
CA GLY A 51 -14.06 4.28 -19.43
C GLY A 51 -13.47 3.14 -20.28
N SER A 52 -12.71 2.24 -19.64
CA SER A 52 -12.22 1.01 -20.26
C SER A 52 -12.02 -0.13 -19.24
N TRP A 53 -12.03 -1.37 -19.70
CA TRP A 53 -11.58 -2.54 -18.93
C TRP A 53 -10.05 -2.62 -18.95
N LEU A 54 -9.42 -2.73 -17.77
CA LEU A 54 -7.96 -2.75 -17.65
C LEU A 54 -7.34 -4.14 -17.88
N GLU A 55 -8.16 -5.19 -17.89
CA GLU A 55 -7.74 -6.55 -18.18
C GLU A 55 -7.20 -6.68 -19.62
N PRO A 56 -6.17 -7.51 -19.86
CA PRO A 56 -5.62 -7.72 -21.19
C PRO A 56 -6.60 -8.49 -22.10
N LEU A 57 -6.46 -8.30 -23.41
CA LEU A 57 -7.21 -9.04 -24.42
C LEU A 57 -6.79 -10.52 -24.45
N ASP A 58 -7.75 -11.42 -24.50
CA ASP A 58 -7.56 -12.85 -24.74
C ASP A 58 -7.46 -13.20 -26.24
N VAL A 59 -7.38 -14.49 -26.56
CA VAL A 59 -7.30 -15.00 -27.95
C VAL A 59 -8.52 -14.62 -28.78
N ASN A 60 -9.67 -14.36 -28.15
CA ASN A 60 -10.92 -13.98 -28.79
C ASN A 60 -11.13 -12.45 -28.87
N GLY A 61 -10.15 -11.65 -28.40
CA GLY A 61 -10.28 -10.19 -28.34
C GLY A 61 -11.12 -9.67 -27.17
N THR A 62 -11.29 -10.46 -26.12
CA THR A 62 -12.14 -10.14 -24.96
C THR A 62 -11.31 -9.92 -23.70
N ARG A 63 -11.75 -9.01 -22.81
CA ARG A 63 -11.01 -8.62 -21.60
C ARG A 63 -11.49 -9.40 -20.36
N ALA A 64 -11.55 -10.72 -20.48
CA ALA A 64 -12.02 -11.60 -19.41
C ALA A 64 -10.94 -11.86 -18.34
N PRO A 65 -11.28 -11.90 -17.03
CA PRO A 65 -12.61 -11.70 -16.45
C PRO A 65 -12.90 -10.22 -16.13
N PHE A 66 -14.00 -9.69 -16.65
CA PHE A 66 -14.45 -8.31 -16.47
C PHE A 66 -14.69 -7.94 -14.98
N LYS A 67 -13.73 -7.25 -14.34
CA LYS A 67 -13.77 -6.85 -12.91
C LYS A 67 -13.17 -5.47 -12.61
N ASN A 68 -12.22 -4.97 -13.39
CA ASN A 68 -11.43 -3.77 -13.10
C ASN A 68 -11.67 -2.66 -14.13
N TRP A 69 -12.91 -2.14 -14.13
CA TRP A 69 -13.29 -0.99 -14.92
C TRP A 69 -12.58 0.29 -14.46
N GLN A 70 -12.11 1.07 -15.41
CA GLN A 70 -11.45 2.36 -15.23
C GLN A 70 -12.30 3.47 -15.88
N PRO A 71 -13.06 4.25 -15.10
CA PRO A 71 -13.64 5.51 -15.56
C PRO A 71 -12.55 6.47 -16.04
N ARG A 72 -12.86 7.39 -16.96
CA ARG A 72 -11.88 8.42 -17.34
C ARG A 72 -11.55 9.31 -16.14
N GLY A 73 -10.26 9.60 -15.94
CA GLY A 73 -9.78 10.57 -14.95
C GLY A 73 -9.83 10.16 -13.47
N CYS A 74 -10.62 9.18 -13.05
CA CYS A 74 -10.78 8.84 -11.63
C CYS A 74 -10.78 7.32 -11.36
N LYS A 75 -10.39 6.94 -10.13
CA LYS A 75 -10.37 5.56 -9.65
C LYS A 75 -11.59 5.24 -8.79
N LEU A 76 -12.20 4.07 -9.04
CA LEU A 76 -13.26 3.48 -8.22
C LEU A 76 -12.78 2.99 -6.84
N ARG A 77 -13.61 3.17 -5.81
CA ARG A 77 -13.64 2.35 -4.58
C ARG A 77 -14.28 0.99 -4.90
N GLN A 78 -13.79 -0.05 -4.25
CA GLN A 78 -14.43 -1.36 -4.15
C GLN A 78 -15.05 -1.44 -2.76
N TYR A 79 -16.32 -1.84 -2.67
CA TYR A 79 -17.11 -1.75 -1.44
C TYR A 79 -17.16 -3.09 -0.70
N SER A 80 -17.02 -3.06 0.63
CA SER A 80 -17.49 -4.16 1.49
C SER A 80 -18.97 -3.94 1.87
N LYS A 81 -19.59 -4.92 2.53
CA LYS A 81 -20.97 -4.75 3.02
C LYS A 81 -21.05 -3.69 4.13
N GLU A 82 -20.01 -3.58 4.96
CA GLU A 82 -19.86 -2.56 6.00
C GLU A 82 -19.80 -1.14 5.43
N ASP A 83 -19.10 -0.95 4.29
CA ASP A 83 -19.09 0.33 3.57
C ASP A 83 -20.50 0.75 3.11
N ILE A 84 -21.29 -0.22 2.63
CA ILE A 84 -22.64 0.05 2.13
C ILE A 84 -23.55 0.40 3.32
N HIS A 85 -23.48 -0.32 4.44
CA HIS A 85 -24.19 0.02 5.68
C HIS A 85 -23.87 1.43 6.17
N GLN A 86 -22.58 1.76 6.29
CA GLN A 86 -22.13 3.08 6.76
C GLN A 86 -22.55 4.21 5.80
N CYS A 87 -22.63 3.93 4.49
CA CYS A 87 -23.19 4.88 3.53
C CYS A 87 -24.69 5.10 3.71
N MET A 88 -25.46 4.00 3.80
CA MET A 88 -26.93 4.11 3.74
C MET A 88 -27.54 4.68 5.02
N GLU A 89 -26.94 4.47 6.21
CA GLU A 89 -27.54 4.85 7.51
C GLU A 89 -29.00 4.36 7.62
N HIS A 90 -29.20 3.05 7.40
CA HIS A 90 -30.49 2.34 7.40
C HIS A 90 -31.55 2.76 6.36
N ARG A 91 -31.31 3.80 5.55
CA ARG A 91 -32.19 4.17 4.42
C ARG A 91 -32.23 3.08 3.35
N HIS A 92 -33.36 2.93 2.67
CA HIS A 92 -33.55 1.94 1.60
C HIS A 92 -33.01 2.41 0.25
N MET A 93 -32.93 1.47 -0.71
CA MET A 93 -32.64 1.74 -2.12
C MET A 93 -33.85 1.38 -3.00
N VAL A 94 -34.02 2.06 -4.14
CA VAL A 94 -35.08 1.81 -5.12
C VAL A 94 -34.50 1.53 -6.50
N PHE A 95 -35.03 0.53 -7.20
CA PHE A 95 -34.63 0.09 -8.53
C PHE A 95 -35.88 -0.07 -9.41
N SER A 96 -36.26 0.97 -10.15
CA SER A 96 -37.46 0.96 -10.99
C SER A 96 -37.15 0.87 -12.47
N GLY A 97 -37.87 0.02 -13.20
CA GLY A 97 -37.70 -0.15 -14.64
C GLY A 97 -37.82 -1.58 -15.11
N ASP A 98 -37.00 -1.92 -16.11
CA ASP A 98 -37.04 -3.20 -16.82
C ASP A 98 -36.06 -4.27 -16.26
N SER A 99 -35.84 -5.34 -17.03
CA SER A 99 -35.00 -6.46 -16.65
C SER A 99 -33.50 -6.12 -16.56
N THR A 100 -33.03 -5.03 -17.17
CA THR A 100 -31.65 -4.54 -17.05
C THR A 100 -31.42 -3.91 -15.66
N THR A 101 -32.33 -3.04 -15.21
CA THR A 101 -32.36 -2.49 -13.84
C THR A 101 -32.43 -3.59 -12.79
N ARG A 102 -33.24 -4.62 -13.06
CA ARG A 102 -33.35 -5.81 -12.21
C ARG A 102 -32.02 -6.59 -12.07
N GLN A 103 -31.13 -6.56 -13.06
CA GLN A 103 -29.77 -7.13 -12.88
C GLN A 103 -28.96 -6.34 -11.85
N VAL A 104 -29.07 -5.01 -11.84
CA VAL A 104 -28.34 -4.14 -10.90
C VAL A 104 -28.88 -4.30 -9.48
N PHE A 105 -30.20 -4.47 -9.30
CA PHE A 105 -30.80 -4.86 -8.02
C PHE A 105 -30.18 -6.16 -7.47
N TRP A 106 -30.16 -7.23 -8.26
CA TRP A 106 -29.56 -8.50 -7.83
C TRP A 106 -28.05 -8.41 -7.60
N ALA A 107 -27.35 -7.55 -8.33
CA ALA A 107 -25.93 -7.30 -8.13
C ALA A 107 -25.64 -6.53 -6.84
N MET A 108 -26.42 -5.49 -6.52
CA MET A 108 -26.34 -4.78 -5.25
C MET A 108 -26.62 -5.73 -4.08
N GLY A 109 -27.64 -6.58 -4.20
CA GLY A 109 -27.92 -7.64 -3.23
C GLY A 109 -26.72 -8.59 -3.03
N ARG A 110 -25.97 -8.90 -4.10
CA ARG A 110 -24.75 -9.73 -4.01
C ARG A 110 -23.53 -9.04 -3.40
N LEU A 111 -23.51 -7.71 -3.31
CA LEU A 111 -22.47 -6.96 -2.58
C LEU A 111 -22.75 -6.93 -1.06
N LEU A 112 -24.02 -7.06 -0.66
CA LEU A 112 -24.44 -7.16 0.74
C LEU A 112 -24.44 -8.60 1.26
N ASP A 113 -25.17 -9.50 0.59
CA ASP A 113 -25.34 -10.91 0.96
C ASP A 113 -25.43 -11.77 -0.31
N ARG A 114 -24.28 -12.31 -0.72
CA ARG A 114 -24.11 -13.02 -1.99
C ARG A 114 -24.92 -14.31 -2.07
N ASP A 115 -25.07 -15.03 -0.97
CA ASP A 115 -25.76 -16.32 -0.97
C ASP A 115 -27.28 -16.13 -0.89
N LYS A 116 -27.79 -15.23 -0.01
CA LYS A 116 -29.21 -14.87 0.05
C LYS A 116 -29.70 -14.24 -1.26
N ALA A 117 -28.91 -13.37 -1.89
CA ALA A 117 -29.26 -12.79 -3.19
C ALA A 117 -29.33 -13.85 -4.30
N ASN A 118 -28.40 -14.81 -4.32
CA ASN A 118 -28.41 -15.90 -5.29
C ASN A 118 -29.50 -16.94 -5.04
N GLU A 119 -29.91 -17.17 -3.78
CA GLU A 119 -31.06 -18.00 -3.43
C GLU A 119 -32.36 -17.31 -3.89
N ARG A 120 -32.58 -16.06 -3.45
CA ARG A 120 -33.82 -15.30 -3.72
C ARG A 120 -34.04 -15.08 -5.22
N ARG A 121 -32.99 -14.80 -5.99
CA ARG A 121 -33.06 -14.67 -7.46
C ARG A 121 -33.55 -15.94 -8.18
N ARG A 122 -33.38 -17.13 -7.59
CA ARG A 122 -33.87 -18.41 -8.16
C ARG A 122 -35.33 -18.69 -7.83
N ALA A 123 -35.86 -18.05 -6.79
CA ALA A 123 -37.24 -18.22 -6.32
C ALA A 123 -38.18 -17.10 -6.80
N ALA A 124 -37.63 -15.93 -7.13
CA ALA A 124 -38.35 -14.77 -7.63
C ALA A 124 -38.90 -14.98 -9.06
N GLY A 125 -40.14 -14.55 -9.31
CA GLY A 125 -40.71 -14.46 -10.65
C GLY A 125 -40.04 -13.36 -11.47
N ILE A 126 -40.16 -13.44 -12.80
CA ILE A 126 -39.27 -12.65 -13.69
C ILE A 126 -39.77 -11.24 -14.05
N HIS A 127 -41.07 -10.96 -13.92
CA HIS A 127 -41.70 -9.69 -14.29
C HIS A 127 -42.62 -9.20 -13.15
N GLU A 128 -42.08 -9.16 -11.93
CA GLU A 128 -42.78 -8.77 -10.71
C GLU A 128 -41.90 -7.82 -9.88
N SER A 129 -42.53 -6.96 -9.07
CA SER A 129 -41.84 -6.09 -8.11
C SER A 129 -41.37 -6.87 -6.88
N TYR A 130 -40.24 -6.47 -6.30
CA TYR A 130 -39.67 -7.10 -5.11
C TYR A 130 -39.50 -6.08 -3.98
N ASP A 131 -39.92 -6.40 -2.77
CA ASP A 131 -39.41 -5.73 -1.56
C ASP A 131 -38.64 -6.77 -0.74
N MET A 132 -37.33 -6.57 -0.60
CA MET A 132 -36.42 -7.54 0.02
C MET A 132 -35.37 -6.83 0.87
N GLU A 133 -34.92 -7.50 1.93
CA GLU A 133 -33.86 -7.01 2.81
C GLU A 133 -32.59 -7.86 2.64
N PHE A 134 -31.44 -7.22 2.43
CA PHE A 134 -30.13 -7.88 2.34
C PHE A 134 -29.20 -7.31 3.40
N ASP A 135 -28.65 -8.20 4.25
CA ASP A 135 -27.79 -7.88 5.40
C ASP A 135 -28.32 -6.80 6.38
N GLY A 136 -29.63 -6.46 6.33
CA GLY A 136 -30.26 -5.39 7.12
C GLY A 136 -30.64 -4.11 6.35
N ILE A 137 -30.40 -4.06 5.03
CA ILE A 137 -30.82 -2.94 4.16
C ILE A 137 -32.02 -3.35 3.30
N ARG A 138 -33.12 -2.60 3.38
CA ARG A 138 -34.30 -2.74 2.51
C ARG A 138 -33.97 -2.26 1.09
N MET A 139 -34.33 -3.06 0.09
CA MET A 139 -34.18 -2.77 -1.32
C MET A 139 -35.50 -3.07 -2.03
N LEU A 140 -36.06 -2.05 -2.66
CA LEU A 140 -37.31 -2.12 -3.44
C LEU A 140 -36.99 -2.17 -4.93
N GLN A 141 -37.33 -3.26 -5.61
CA GLN A 141 -37.42 -3.31 -7.06
C GLN A 141 -38.87 -3.03 -7.46
N ILE A 142 -39.07 -2.12 -8.40
CA ILE A 142 -40.38 -1.79 -8.96
C ILE A 142 -40.37 -2.21 -10.44
N TRP A 143 -41.11 -3.24 -10.81
CA TRP A 143 -41.24 -3.67 -12.20
C TRP A 143 -42.07 -2.66 -12.99
N ASN A 144 -41.38 -1.81 -13.77
CA ASN A 144 -41.99 -0.69 -14.49
C ASN A 144 -41.30 -0.49 -15.86
N PRO A 145 -41.40 -1.46 -16.79
CA PRO A 145 -40.64 -1.45 -18.05
C PRO A 145 -40.97 -0.28 -18.99
N PHE A 146 -42.11 0.40 -18.77
CA PHE A 146 -42.57 1.56 -19.54
C PHE A 146 -42.61 2.86 -18.71
N LEU A 147 -41.85 2.92 -17.62
CA LEU A 147 -41.66 4.07 -16.72
C LEU A 147 -42.95 4.87 -16.43
N GLN A 148 -44.03 4.15 -16.12
CA GLN A 148 -45.33 4.75 -15.84
C GLN A 148 -45.32 5.41 -14.45
N VAL A 149 -45.86 6.63 -14.37
CA VAL A 149 -46.16 7.37 -13.14
C VAL A 149 -47.62 7.84 -13.19
N GLY A 150 -48.27 7.88 -12.03
CA GLY A 150 -49.72 8.10 -11.91
C GLY A 150 -50.10 9.39 -11.19
N GLU A 151 -51.34 9.44 -10.71
CA GLU A 151 -51.75 10.41 -9.68
C GLU A 151 -51.05 10.09 -8.34
N GLU A 152 -51.05 11.04 -7.39
CA GLU A 152 -50.34 10.88 -6.10
C GLU A 152 -50.88 9.70 -5.28
N THR A 153 -50.13 8.60 -5.27
CA THR A 153 -50.44 7.44 -4.42
C THR A 153 -49.89 7.60 -3.00
N LYS A 154 -50.37 6.76 -2.08
CA LYS A 154 -49.80 6.60 -0.72
C LYS A 154 -49.11 5.25 -0.54
N GLU A 155 -48.87 4.54 -1.63
CA GLU A 155 -48.33 3.18 -1.60
C GLU A 155 -46.81 3.22 -1.70
N GLN A 156 -46.11 2.76 -0.66
CA GLN A 156 -44.64 2.83 -0.62
C GLN A 156 -43.93 2.03 -1.73
N HIS A 157 -44.66 1.18 -2.45
CA HIS A 157 -44.13 0.36 -3.55
C HIS A 157 -44.32 1.01 -4.94
N ASP A 158 -45.02 2.16 -5.02
CA ASP A 158 -45.20 2.93 -6.24
C ASP A 158 -43.99 3.85 -6.53
N LEU A 159 -43.70 4.04 -7.81
CA LEU A 159 -42.63 4.93 -8.27
C LEU A 159 -42.98 6.40 -7.99
N THR A 160 -44.24 6.80 -8.22
CA THR A 160 -44.67 8.20 -8.04
C THR A 160 -44.48 8.64 -6.58
N TYR A 161 -44.87 7.79 -5.63
CA TYR A 161 -44.62 7.99 -4.20
C TYR A 161 -43.12 8.17 -3.87
N GLN A 162 -42.25 7.27 -4.35
CA GLN A 162 -40.81 7.32 -4.06
C GLN A 162 -40.15 8.57 -4.66
N LEU A 163 -40.53 8.98 -5.87
CA LEU A 163 -40.01 10.18 -6.52
C LEU A 163 -40.51 11.46 -5.85
N ASN A 164 -41.79 11.56 -5.48
CA ASN A 164 -42.33 12.71 -4.76
C ASN A 164 -41.62 12.92 -3.41
N LEU A 165 -41.42 11.85 -2.64
CA LEU A 165 -40.74 11.91 -1.34
C LEU A 165 -39.27 12.32 -1.48
N TRP A 166 -38.57 11.84 -2.51
CA TRP A 166 -37.22 12.30 -2.84
C TRP A 166 -37.22 13.78 -3.29
N GLN A 167 -38.18 14.18 -4.13
CA GLN A 167 -38.29 15.54 -4.66
C GLN A 167 -38.51 16.55 -3.52
N GLU A 168 -39.40 16.24 -2.57
CA GLU A 168 -39.64 17.05 -1.38
C GLU A 168 -38.37 17.17 -0.51
N GLU A 169 -37.73 16.06 -0.15
CA GLU A 169 -36.57 16.07 0.74
C GLU A 169 -35.33 16.74 0.13
N LYS A 170 -35.10 16.55 -1.18
CA LYS A 170 -33.97 17.13 -1.92
C LYS A 170 -34.09 18.64 -2.06
N HIS A 171 -35.29 19.16 -2.33
CA HIS A 171 -35.51 20.61 -2.47
C HIS A 171 -35.57 21.32 -1.11
N ASN A 172 -36.14 20.68 -0.08
CA ASN A 172 -36.26 21.28 1.27
C ASN A 172 -35.02 21.08 2.16
N ASN A 173 -34.00 20.34 1.70
CA ASN A 173 -32.75 20.07 2.45
C ASN A 173 -33.00 19.44 3.84
N VAL A 174 -33.87 18.42 3.90
CA VAL A 174 -34.27 17.73 5.15
C VAL A 174 -33.04 17.09 5.82
N PRO A 175 -32.86 17.22 7.16
CA PRO A 175 -31.72 16.63 7.86
C PRO A 175 -31.65 15.11 7.72
N VAL A 176 -30.43 14.57 7.65
CA VAL A 176 -30.15 13.14 7.38
C VAL A 176 -30.91 12.18 8.31
N ALA A 177 -31.12 12.56 9.57
CA ALA A 177 -31.83 11.74 10.56
C ALA A 177 -33.36 11.74 10.39
N ASP A 178 -33.92 12.71 9.67
CA ASP A 178 -35.36 12.89 9.43
C ASP A 178 -35.78 12.43 8.02
N GLN A 179 -34.81 12.16 7.13
CA GLN A 179 -35.02 11.69 5.76
C GLN A 179 -35.65 10.29 5.71
N LYS A 180 -36.64 10.14 4.83
CA LYS A 180 -37.39 8.91 4.56
C LYS A 180 -37.35 8.51 3.10
N SER A 181 -36.91 9.39 2.19
CA SER A 181 -36.65 9.05 0.80
C SER A 181 -35.52 8.03 0.68
N ALA A 182 -35.52 7.26 -0.41
CA ALA A 182 -34.47 6.30 -0.69
C ALA A 182 -33.10 7.00 -0.78
N ALA A 183 -32.07 6.41 -0.18
CA ALA A 183 -30.71 6.95 -0.29
C ALA A 183 -30.20 6.95 -1.74
N LEU A 184 -30.71 6.01 -2.55
CA LEU A 184 -30.38 5.82 -3.95
C LEU A 184 -31.63 5.34 -4.71
N VAL A 185 -31.96 6.01 -5.81
CA VAL A 185 -32.94 5.55 -6.80
C VAL A 185 -32.23 5.30 -8.13
N LEU A 186 -32.45 4.13 -8.73
CA LEU A 186 -32.08 3.83 -10.11
C LEU A 186 -33.34 3.72 -10.97
N LEU A 187 -33.40 4.49 -12.05
CA LEU A 187 -34.39 4.39 -13.11
C LEU A 187 -33.70 3.85 -14.37
N GLY A 188 -34.09 2.69 -14.89
CA GLY A 188 -33.47 2.13 -16.10
C GLY A 188 -34.44 1.28 -16.91
N PHE A 189 -34.73 1.75 -18.11
CA PHE A 189 -35.86 1.37 -18.96
C PHE A 189 -35.51 1.73 -20.41
N GLY A 190 -36.23 1.18 -21.38
CA GLY A 190 -35.98 1.41 -22.81
C GLY A 190 -35.91 0.12 -23.61
N SER A 191 -35.31 -0.95 -23.05
CA SER A 191 -35.21 -2.24 -23.74
C SER A 191 -36.60 -2.79 -24.10
N TRP A 192 -37.60 -2.59 -23.23
CA TRP A 192 -38.98 -3.02 -23.45
C TRP A 192 -39.74 -2.20 -24.51
N TYR A 193 -39.32 -0.97 -24.83
CA TYR A 193 -39.88 -0.24 -25.95
C TYR A 193 -39.42 -0.92 -27.26
N ALA A 194 -38.11 -1.05 -27.46
CA ALA A 194 -37.53 -1.73 -28.63
C ALA A 194 -37.90 -3.23 -28.75
N LEU A 195 -38.15 -3.92 -27.63
CA LEU A 195 -38.55 -5.34 -27.64
C LEU A 195 -40.04 -5.59 -27.95
N THR A 196 -40.90 -4.56 -27.99
CA THR A 196 -42.37 -4.76 -28.05
C THR A 196 -43.16 -3.80 -28.95
N MET A 197 -42.61 -2.63 -29.29
CA MET A 197 -43.26 -1.61 -30.13
C MET A 197 -42.75 -1.65 -31.57
N PHE A 198 -43.25 -0.77 -32.44
CA PHE A 198 -42.56 -0.42 -33.68
C PHE A 198 -41.56 0.72 -33.39
N HIS A 199 -40.47 0.82 -34.15
CA HIS A 199 -39.42 1.84 -33.96
C HIS A 199 -39.94 3.28 -33.76
N ASP A 200 -40.82 3.75 -34.64
CA ASP A 200 -41.42 5.10 -34.54
C ASP A 200 -42.24 5.30 -33.25
N ASP A 201 -42.99 4.28 -32.84
CA ASP A 201 -43.76 4.26 -31.59
C ASP A 201 -42.84 4.18 -30.37
N ALA A 202 -41.74 3.43 -30.46
CA ALA A 202 -40.82 3.15 -29.36
C ALA A 202 -40.17 4.43 -28.84
N VAL A 203 -39.55 5.21 -29.74
CA VAL A 203 -38.87 6.47 -29.39
C VAL A 203 -39.86 7.53 -28.91
N GLY A 204 -41.03 7.63 -29.56
CA GLY A 204 -42.08 8.58 -29.19
C GLY A 204 -42.66 8.32 -27.79
N ASN A 205 -43.10 7.08 -27.53
CA ASN A 205 -43.68 6.71 -26.24
C ASN A 205 -42.64 6.70 -25.11
N PHE A 206 -41.37 6.40 -25.41
CA PHE A 206 -40.27 6.54 -24.46
C PHE A 206 -40.09 8.00 -24.04
N SER A 207 -40.05 8.91 -25.03
CA SER A 207 -39.84 10.34 -24.79
C SER A 207 -40.96 10.96 -23.94
N GLU A 208 -42.22 10.61 -24.21
CA GLU A 208 -43.37 11.08 -23.42
C GLU A 208 -43.33 10.57 -21.97
N ALA A 209 -43.04 9.28 -21.77
CA ALA A 209 -42.94 8.69 -20.43
C ALA A 209 -41.78 9.29 -19.62
N PHE A 210 -40.63 9.51 -20.25
CA PHE A 210 -39.48 10.12 -19.59
C PHE A 210 -39.75 11.56 -19.17
N LEU A 211 -40.32 12.38 -20.06
CA LEU A 211 -40.63 13.78 -19.75
C LEU A 211 -41.56 13.89 -18.54
N LYS A 212 -42.63 13.08 -18.47
CA LYS A 212 -43.54 12.99 -17.31
C LYS A 212 -42.79 12.72 -16.01
N VAL A 213 -41.81 11.81 -16.01
CA VAL A 213 -40.99 11.53 -14.83
C VAL A 213 -40.04 12.68 -14.48
N THR A 214 -39.46 13.36 -15.47
CA THR A 214 -38.64 14.56 -15.18
C THR A 214 -39.47 15.70 -14.58
N ASP A 215 -40.75 15.82 -14.94
CA ASP A 215 -41.66 16.87 -14.45
C ASP A 215 -42.18 16.54 -13.03
N VAL A 216 -42.23 15.26 -12.65
CA VAL A 216 -42.37 14.82 -11.25
C VAL A 216 -41.11 15.14 -10.45
N MET A 217 -39.92 14.80 -10.97
CA MET A 217 -38.64 14.96 -10.26
C MET A 217 -38.17 16.41 -10.12
N LYS A 218 -38.51 17.29 -11.07
CA LYS A 218 -38.14 18.72 -11.12
C LYS A 218 -36.64 18.99 -11.02
N THR A 219 -35.81 18.08 -11.52
CA THR A 219 -34.35 18.20 -11.49
C THR A 219 -33.81 19.45 -12.21
N SER A 220 -34.57 20.05 -13.14
CA SER A 220 -34.29 21.36 -13.76
C SER A 220 -33.96 22.46 -12.74
N ASP A 221 -34.57 22.41 -11.57
CA ASP A 221 -34.52 23.44 -10.54
C ASP A 221 -33.30 23.25 -9.62
N LEU A 222 -32.59 22.12 -9.77
CA LEU A 222 -31.40 21.75 -9.03
C LEU A 222 -30.11 22.12 -9.78
N PRO A 223 -28.99 22.34 -9.07
CA PRO A 223 -27.67 22.49 -9.71
C PRO A 223 -27.24 21.18 -10.39
N PRO A 224 -26.45 21.24 -11.48
CA PRO A 224 -25.99 20.03 -12.17
C PRO A 224 -25.18 19.10 -11.26
N PHE A 225 -25.35 17.79 -11.46
CA PHE A 225 -24.81 16.73 -10.61
C PHE A 225 -23.31 16.90 -10.30
N GLY A 226 -22.96 16.87 -9.02
CA GLY A 226 -21.57 16.98 -8.55
C GLY A 226 -20.90 18.36 -8.72
N SER A 227 -21.63 19.40 -9.13
CA SER A 227 -21.09 20.76 -9.30
C SER A 227 -21.05 21.60 -8.00
N THR A 228 -21.86 21.23 -7.00
CA THR A 228 -21.92 21.89 -5.70
C THR A 228 -20.96 21.29 -4.67
N PRO A 229 -20.45 22.10 -3.71
CA PRO A 229 -19.73 21.58 -2.56
C PRO A 229 -20.57 20.55 -1.78
N MET A 230 -19.94 19.45 -1.38
CA MET A 230 -20.60 18.33 -0.72
C MET A 230 -20.89 18.62 0.77
N VAL A 231 -21.99 18.07 1.28
CA VAL A 231 -22.38 18.18 2.70
C VAL A 231 -21.52 17.24 3.53
N SER A 232 -20.89 17.77 4.59
CA SER A 232 -19.83 17.10 5.36
C SER A 232 -20.23 15.86 6.17
N ARG A 233 -21.48 15.38 6.09
CA ARG A 233 -21.93 14.11 6.68
C ARG A 233 -22.48 13.12 5.65
N ASP A 234 -23.20 13.60 4.62
CA ASP A 234 -23.95 12.72 3.71
C ASP A 234 -23.55 12.87 2.22
N GLY A 235 -22.50 13.65 1.93
CA GLY A 235 -21.99 13.86 0.59
C GLY A 235 -22.93 14.69 -0.28
N LEU A 236 -23.51 14.07 -1.31
CA LEU A 236 -24.47 14.70 -2.22
C LEU A 236 -25.93 14.65 -1.72
N GLY A 237 -26.19 13.98 -0.60
CA GLY A 237 -27.55 13.64 -0.19
C GLY A 237 -28.15 12.55 -1.09
N ASN A 238 -29.46 12.35 -0.99
CA ASN A 238 -30.16 11.30 -1.75
C ASN A 238 -30.23 11.66 -3.24
N GLU A 239 -30.10 10.68 -4.13
CA GLU A 239 -29.99 10.91 -5.59
C GLU A 239 -30.82 9.91 -6.41
N VAL A 240 -31.33 10.40 -7.54
CA VAL A 240 -31.96 9.62 -8.61
C VAL A 240 -31.03 9.58 -9.81
N PHE A 241 -30.66 8.38 -10.25
CA PHE A 241 -29.85 8.16 -11.45
C PHE A 241 -30.67 7.54 -12.56
N VAL A 242 -30.38 7.91 -13.81
CA VAL A 242 -31.00 7.33 -15.00
C VAL A 242 -29.99 6.45 -15.73
N ALA A 243 -30.35 5.22 -16.01
CA ALA A 243 -29.55 4.25 -16.74
C ALA A 243 -30.01 4.14 -18.20
N PRO A 244 -29.19 4.60 -19.16
CA PRO A 244 -29.39 4.26 -20.57
C PRO A 244 -29.16 2.76 -20.81
N VAL A 245 -29.74 2.25 -21.89
CA VAL A 245 -29.73 0.83 -22.22
C VAL A 245 -28.60 0.57 -23.22
N ALA A 246 -27.78 -0.46 -22.97
CA ALA A 246 -26.73 -0.82 -23.92
C ALA A 246 -27.35 -1.30 -25.24
N PRO A 247 -26.96 -0.77 -26.40
CA PRO A 247 -27.34 -1.34 -27.68
C PRO A 247 -26.90 -2.82 -27.77
N PRO A 248 -27.77 -3.72 -28.27
CA PRO A 248 -27.44 -5.11 -28.44
C PRO A 248 -26.48 -5.31 -29.63
N PHE A 249 -25.86 -6.48 -29.71
CA PHE A 249 -25.17 -6.90 -30.93
C PHE A 249 -26.21 -7.30 -31.98
N TYR A 250 -26.71 -6.32 -32.74
CA TYR A 250 -27.80 -6.50 -33.72
C TYR A 250 -27.55 -7.67 -34.68
N ASP A 251 -26.30 -7.88 -35.10
CA ASP A 251 -25.88 -8.98 -35.99
C ASP A 251 -25.83 -10.37 -35.32
N LYS A 252 -26.15 -10.46 -34.03
CA LYS A 252 -26.30 -11.69 -33.24
C LYS A 252 -27.75 -11.97 -32.81
N LEU A 253 -28.66 -11.00 -32.96
CA LEU A 253 -30.06 -11.18 -32.58
C LEU A 253 -30.74 -12.26 -33.44
N PRO A 254 -31.57 -13.12 -32.83
CA PRO A 254 -32.26 -14.18 -33.56
C PRO A 254 -33.37 -13.60 -34.46
N PRO A 255 -33.74 -14.23 -35.60
CA PRO A 255 -34.67 -13.64 -36.57
C PRO A 255 -36.07 -13.29 -36.04
N TYR A 256 -36.48 -13.87 -34.92
CA TYR A 256 -37.75 -13.53 -34.27
C TYR A 256 -37.70 -12.18 -33.53
N ARG A 257 -36.50 -11.65 -33.23
CA ARG A 257 -36.24 -10.33 -32.64
C ARG A 257 -36.03 -9.23 -33.68
N THR A 258 -35.82 -9.57 -34.96
CA THR A 258 -35.60 -8.61 -36.05
C THR A 258 -36.86 -8.45 -36.93
N GLY A 259 -38.04 -8.75 -36.38
CA GLY A 259 -39.33 -8.52 -37.04
C GLY A 259 -39.80 -7.06 -36.90
N PRO A 260 -40.96 -6.69 -37.49
CA PRO A 260 -41.46 -5.31 -37.43
C PRO A 260 -41.68 -4.78 -36.01
N LYS A 261 -42.07 -5.65 -35.07
CA LYS A 261 -42.17 -5.36 -33.62
C LYS A 261 -41.02 -6.00 -32.83
N GLY A 262 -39.82 -5.76 -33.31
CA GLY A 262 -38.57 -6.25 -32.77
C GLY A 262 -37.54 -5.13 -32.77
N VAL A 263 -36.33 -5.45 -32.31
CA VAL A 263 -35.27 -4.47 -32.08
C VAL A 263 -34.54 -4.19 -33.39
N HIS A 264 -34.56 -2.94 -33.85
CA HIS A 264 -33.92 -2.51 -35.10
C HIS A 264 -32.58 -1.82 -34.86
N GLU A 265 -31.65 -1.95 -35.81
CA GLU A 265 -30.34 -1.27 -35.76
C GLU A 265 -30.54 0.25 -35.70
N GLY A 266 -29.96 0.90 -34.67
CA GLY A 266 -30.11 2.32 -34.39
C GLY A 266 -31.26 2.69 -33.43
N GLU A 267 -32.19 1.78 -33.12
CA GLU A 267 -33.35 2.08 -32.27
C GLU A 267 -32.96 2.41 -30.82
N VAL A 268 -32.01 1.67 -30.26
CA VAL A 268 -31.49 1.94 -28.91
C VAL A 268 -30.61 3.18 -28.92
N GLU A 269 -29.83 3.40 -29.98
CA GLU A 269 -29.04 4.61 -30.20
C GLU A 269 -29.89 5.88 -30.40
N ASP A 270 -31.13 5.75 -30.88
CA ASP A 270 -32.07 6.86 -31.01
C ASP A 270 -32.68 7.23 -29.65
N ILE A 271 -33.02 6.21 -28.82
CA ILE A 271 -33.42 6.39 -27.42
C ILE A 271 -32.31 7.04 -26.59
N ASP A 272 -31.08 6.52 -26.67
CA ASP A 272 -29.92 7.07 -25.96
C ASP A 272 -29.58 8.51 -26.44
N ARG A 273 -29.74 8.81 -27.74
CA ARG A 273 -29.54 10.16 -28.27
C ARG A 273 -30.61 11.14 -27.81
N PHE A 274 -31.86 10.70 -27.64
CA PHE A 274 -32.89 11.50 -27.00
C PHE A 274 -32.52 11.78 -25.53
N LEU A 275 -32.13 10.76 -24.75
CA LEU A 275 -31.66 10.94 -23.37
C LEU A 275 -30.51 11.94 -23.27
N ASP A 276 -29.51 11.83 -24.16
CA ASP A 276 -28.38 12.75 -24.22
C ASP A 276 -28.79 14.19 -24.55
N SER A 277 -29.77 14.37 -25.44
CA SER A 277 -30.25 15.69 -25.85
C SER A 277 -30.94 16.47 -24.72
N VAL A 278 -31.57 15.78 -23.77
CA VAL A 278 -32.31 16.41 -22.66
C VAL A 278 -31.56 16.37 -21.32
N ALA A 279 -30.56 15.49 -21.14
CA ALA A 279 -29.92 15.26 -19.85
C ALA A 279 -29.27 16.51 -19.23
N ASP A 280 -28.59 17.35 -20.03
CA ASP A 280 -27.96 18.58 -19.53
C ASP A 280 -28.95 19.72 -19.24
N GLU A 281 -30.11 19.75 -19.93
CA GLU A 281 -31.21 20.69 -19.67
C GLU A 281 -31.96 20.29 -18.39
N LYS A 282 -32.46 19.05 -18.34
CA LYS A 282 -33.22 18.47 -17.22
C LYS A 282 -32.34 18.07 -16.03
N ARG A 283 -31.02 18.34 -16.07
CA ARG A 283 -30.02 18.12 -15.00
C ARG A 283 -29.90 16.67 -14.50
N ILE A 284 -30.01 15.71 -15.39
CA ILE A 284 -30.18 14.29 -15.04
C ILE A 284 -28.81 13.60 -14.84
N PRO A 285 -28.59 12.88 -13.72
CA PRO A 285 -27.43 11.99 -13.54
C PRO A 285 -27.51 10.75 -14.45
N LEU A 286 -27.15 10.90 -15.73
CA LEU A 286 -27.23 9.86 -16.75
C LEU A 286 -25.97 8.94 -16.74
N LEU A 287 -26.18 7.64 -16.54
CA LEU A 287 -25.13 6.61 -16.43
C LEU A 287 -24.64 6.11 -17.81
N ARG A 288 -24.10 6.99 -18.65
CA ARG A 288 -23.49 6.63 -19.96
C ARG A 288 -22.41 5.54 -19.89
N ALA A 289 -21.78 5.38 -18.72
CA ALA A 289 -20.85 4.29 -18.42
C ALA A 289 -21.52 2.90 -18.46
N TYR A 290 -22.85 2.78 -18.34
CA TYR A 290 -23.56 1.50 -18.37
C TYR A 290 -23.55 0.82 -19.75
N PRO A 291 -23.84 1.52 -20.86
CA PRO A 291 -23.52 1.06 -22.22
C PRO A 291 -22.03 0.83 -22.45
N ALA A 292 -21.16 1.70 -21.94
CA ALA A 292 -19.71 1.59 -22.15
C ALA A 292 -19.08 0.29 -21.62
N LEU A 293 -19.66 -0.32 -20.57
CA LEU A 293 -19.20 -1.59 -20.00
C LEU A 293 -19.33 -2.80 -20.94
N SER A 294 -20.28 -2.78 -21.88
CA SER A 294 -20.56 -3.85 -22.85
C SER A 294 -20.17 -3.48 -24.30
N ARG A 295 -19.95 -2.20 -24.58
CA ARG A 295 -19.46 -1.69 -25.87
C ARG A 295 -18.24 -2.48 -26.32
N ASP A 296 -18.28 -2.98 -27.56
CA ASP A 296 -17.22 -3.78 -28.20
C ASP A 296 -16.79 -5.06 -27.46
N GLN A 297 -17.55 -5.56 -26.48
CA GLN A 297 -17.20 -6.73 -25.66
C GLN A 297 -18.33 -7.77 -25.64
N PRO A 298 -18.51 -8.59 -26.69
CA PRO A 298 -19.61 -9.56 -26.78
C PRO A 298 -19.63 -10.60 -25.65
N ALA A 299 -18.47 -10.95 -25.08
CA ALA A 299 -18.38 -11.85 -23.92
C ALA A 299 -18.89 -11.26 -22.58
N VAL A 300 -19.30 -9.98 -22.56
CA VAL A 300 -20.04 -9.39 -21.44
C VAL A 300 -21.51 -9.82 -21.44
N MET A 301 -22.05 -10.27 -22.57
CA MET A 301 -23.49 -10.53 -22.74
C MET A 301 -23.82 -12.00 -22.48
N VAL A 302 -24.82 -12.24 -21.62
CA VAL A 302 -25.30 -13.59 -21.27
C VAL A 302 -26.22 -14.14 -22.36
N ASP A 303 -26.99 -13.27 -22.99
CA ASP A 303 -28.14 -13.59 -23.85
C ASP A 303 -28.00 -12.97 -25.25
N ILE A 304 -26.76 -12.87 -25.74
CA ILE A 304 -26.39 -12.23 -27.02
C ILE A 304 -27.16 -12.75 -28.23
N ALA A 305 -27.64 -14.00 -28.16
CA ALA A 305 -28.42 -14.68 -29.19
C ALA A 305 -29.91 -14.87 -28.82
N ASP A 306 -30.43 -14.13 -27.83
CA ASP A 306 -31.84 -14.20 -27.40
C ASP A 306 -32.52 -12.82 -27.24
N THR A 307 -32.09 -11.97 -26.30
CA THR A 307 -32.59 -10.57 -26.20
C THR A 307 -31.48 -9.54 -26.39
N GLY A 308 -30.21 -9.91 -26.14
CA GLY A 308 -29.06 -9.05 -26.37
C GLY A 308 -28.86 -7.93 -25.33
N PHE A 309 -29.63 -7.89 -24.25
CA PHE A 309 -29.60 -6.79 -23.26
C PHE A 309 -29.02 -7.16 -21.88
N HIS A 310 -28.79 -8.44 -21.57
CA HIS A 310 -28.41 -8.88 -20.22
C HIS A 310 -26.90 -9.15 -20.09
N VAL A 311 -26.25 -8.44 -19.15
CA VAL A 311 -24.81 -8.60 -18.89
C VAL A 311 -24.52 -9.72 -17.90
N ILE A 312 -23.30 -10.24 -17.89
CA ILE A 312 -22.81 -11.20 -16.88
C ILE A 312 -22.81 -10.60 -15.47
N ASP A 313 -22.92 -11.46 -14.47
CA ASP A 313 -23.10 -11.05 -13.07
C ASP A 313 -21.95 -10.19 -12.51
N SER A 314 -20.71 -10.32 -12.99
CA SER A 314 -19.60 -9.43 -12.56
C SER A 314 -19.72 -8.02 -13.14
N VAL A 315 -20.25 -7.87 -14.35
CA VAL A 315 -20.48 -6.56 -14.97
C VAL A 315 -21.71 -5.88 -14.36
N ALA A 316 -22.73 -6.65 -13.97
CA ALA A 316 -23.81 -6.13 -13.14
C ALA A 316 -23.30 -5.66 -11.75
N GLU A 317 -22.33 -6.34 -11.14
CA GLU A 317 -21.66 -5.90 -9.91
C GLU A 317 -20.81 -4.64 -10.13
N VAL A 318 -20.17 -4.46 -11.29
CA VAL A 318 -19.52 -3.18 -11.65
C VAL A 318 -20.55 -2.06 -11.86
N LYS A 319 -21.71 -2.33 -12.49
CA LYS A 319 -22.83 -1.37 -12.59
C LYS A 319 -23.31 -0.91 -11.20
N ALA A 320 -23.50 -1.83 -10.25
CA ALA A 320 -23.83 -1.49 -8.86
C ALA A 320 -22.68 -0.73 -8.15
N THR A 321 -21.42 -1.09 -8.41
CA THR A 321 -20.23 -0.41 -7.86
C THR A 321 -20.11 1.03 -8.36
N ILE A 322 -20.45 1.33 -9.62
CA ILE A 322 -20.48 2.70 -10.15
C ILE A 322 -21.51 3.56 -9.40
N LEU A 323 -22.71 3.04 -9.11
CA LEU A 323 -23.72 3.74 -8.31
C LEU A 323 -23.25 4.01 -6.87
N LEU A 324 -22.63 3.02 -6.22
CA LEU A 324 -22.05 3.22 -4.89
C LEU A 324 -20.94 4.28 -4.94
N ASN A 325 -20.06 4.27 -5.95
CA ASN A 325 -19.05 5.32 -6.12
C ASN A 325 -19.67 6.72 -6.31
N ALA A 326 -20.83 6.82 -6.98
CA ALA A 326 -21.51 8.09 -7.22
C ALA A 326 -22.25 8.62 -5.97
N ARG A 327 -22.81 7.74 -5.15
CA ARG A 327 -23.61 8.11 -3.95
C ARG A 327 -22.79 8.18 -2.65
N CYS A 328 -21.80 7.29 -2.50
CA CYS A 328 -21.19 6.97 -1.20
C CYS A 328 -19.76 7.46 -1.00
N ASN A 329 -18.95 7.67 -2.05
CA ASN A 329 -17.52 8.01 -1.87
C ASN A 329 -17.34 9.28 -1.02
N ALA A 330 -18.04 10.36 -1.37
CA ALA A 330 -18.06 11.62 -0.62
C ALA A 330 -18.36 11.42 0.87
N LYS A 331 -19.34 10.57 1.20
CA LYS A 331 -19.78 10.28 2.57
C LYS A 331 -18.77 9.43 3.33
N LEU A 332 -18.38 8.29 2.78
CA LEU A 332 -17.42 7.38 3.41
C LEU A 332 -16.06 8.03 3.60
N HIS A 333 -15.65 8.90 2.67
CA HIS A 333 -14.45 9.70 2.85
C HIS A 333 -14.63 10.74 3.97
N ALA A 334 -15.74 11.49 4.03
CA ALA A 334 -15.97 12.44 5.11
C ALA A 334 -16.07 11.79 6.51
N LEU A 335 -16.54 10.54 6.60
CA LEU A 335 -16.64 9.80 7.86
C LEU A 335 -15.32 9.12 8.28
N ASN A 336 -14.60 8.50 7.34
CA ASN A 336 -13.43 7.65 7.65
C ASN A 336 -12.08 8.34 7.37
N GLY A 337 -12.04 9.34 6.49
CA GLY A 337 -10.81 10.01 6.06
C GLY A 337 -9.79 9.06 5.42
N PHE A 338 -8.59 9.01 6.00
CA PHE A 338 -7.51 8.11 5.60
C PHE A 338 -7.81 6.67 6.08
N PRO A 339 -7.58 5.61 5.25
CA PRO A 339 -6.89 5.61 3.96
C PRO A 339 -7.81 5.65 2.73
N TYR A 340 -7.52 6.56 1.80
CA TYR A 340 -8.27 6.77 0.55
C TYR A 340 -8.21 5.55 -0.38
N ASP A 341 -9.34 5.11 -0.95
CA ASP A 341 -9.44 4.10 -2.02
C ASP A 341 -10.27 4.54 -3.23
N GLY A 342 -11.31 5.35 -3.02
CA GLY A 342 -12.08 6.02 -4.07
C GLY A 342 -11.53 7.42 -4.36
N THR A 343 -11.58 7.82 -5.63
CA THR A 343 -11.28 9.20 -6.09
C THR A 343 -12.29 9.74 -7.10
N CYS A 344 -13.14 8.88 -7.66
CA CYS A 344 -14.35 9.27 -8.37
C CYS A 344 -15.40 9.84 -7.41
N CYS A 345 -16.10 10.89 -7.84
CA CYS A 345 -17.17 11.57 -7.10
C CYS A 345 -16.89 11.75 -5.59
N THR A 346 -15.76 12.37 -5.28
CA THR A 346 -15.36 12.67 -3.90
C THR A 346 -14.86 14.10 -3.75
N ASP A 347 -15.26 14.74 -2.65
CA ASP A 347 -14.54 15.86 -2.07
C ASP A 347 -13.37 15.30 -1.25
N TYR A 348 -12.16 15.78 -1.52
CA TYR A 348 -10.99 15.53 -0.68
C TYR A 348 -11.10 16.21 0.70
N GLY A 349 -12.20 16.95 0.93
CA GLY A 349 -12.66 17.38 2.24
C GLY A 349 -12.01 18.67 2.69
N ARG A 350 -12.48 19.19 3.83
CA ARG A 350 -11.83 20.33 4.47
C ARG A 350 -10.53 19.87 5.11
N THR A 351 -9.41 20.38 4.61
CA THR A 351 -8.11 20.26 5.27
C THR A 351 -8.22 20.71 6.73
N THR A 352 -7.57 19.99 7.65
CA THR A 352 -7.63 20.34 9.08
C THR A 352 -7.08 21.75 9.30
N PHE A 353 -7.41 22.42 10.41
CA PHE A 353 -6.90 23.77 10.68
C PHE A 353 -5.36 23.82 10.62
N VAL A 354 -4.69 22.84 11.25
CA VAL A 354 -3.23 22.76 11.26
C VAL A 354 -2.66 22.48 9.86
N GLN A 355 -3.24 21.52 9.13
CA GLN A 355 -2.86 21.22 7.74
C GLN A 355 -3.01 22.46 6.85
N SER A 356 -4.12 23.20 6.99
CA SER A 356 -4.40 24.44 6.24
C SER A 356 -3.37 25.54 6.55
N VAL A 357 -2.99 25.71 7.82
CA VAL A 357 -1.93 26.65 8.24
C VAL A 357 -0.57 26.24 7.70
N LEU A 358 -0.22 24.94 7.76
CA LEU A 358 1.05 24.42 7.25
C LEU A 358 1.16 24.55 5.71
N LEU A 359 0.08 24.27 4.98
CA LEU A 359 0.00 24.47 3.53
C LEU A 359 0.12 25.96 3.18
N GLY A 360 -0.60 26.85 3.87
CA GLY A 360 -0.53 28.29 3.63
C GLY A 360 0.86 28.89 3.92
N LEU A 361 1.47 28.51 5.04
CA LEU A 361 2.86 28.90 5.37
C LEU A 361 3.87 28.30 4.38
N GLY A 362 3.65 27.06 3.91
CA GLY A 362 4.47 26.41 2.90
C GLY A 362 4.44 27.15 1.56
N VAL A 363 3.23 27.47 1.06
CA VAL A 363 3.02 28.26 -0.15
C VAL A 363 3.67 29.64 -0.04
N LEU A 364 3.49 30.34 1.09
CA LEU A 364 4.11 31.64 1.33
C LEU A 364 5.65 31.57 1.37
N TYR A 365 6.21 30.56 2.04
CA TYR A 365 7.65 30.33 2.09
C TYR A 365 8.23 30.08 0.70
N VAL A 366 7.59 29.19 -0.06
CA VAL A 366 8.01 28.79 -1.41
C VAL A 366 7.90 29.94 -2.41
N ALA A 367 6.81 30.71 -2.37
CA ALA A 367 6.66 31.92 -3.19
C ALA A 367 7.74 32.97 -2.86
N THR A 368 8.02 33.19 -1.57
CA THR A 368 9.07 34.14 -1.13
C THR A 368 10.46 33.69 -1.58
N CYS A 369 10.76 32.38 -1.49
CA CYS A 369 12.00 31.80 -2.01
C CYS A 369 12.18 32.04 -3.51
N ILE A 370 11.14 31.83 -4.35
CA ILE A 370 11.22 32.13 -5.79
C ILE A 370 11.48 33.62 -6.03
N VAL A 371 10.76 34.52 -5.36
CA VAL A 371 10.92 35.96 -5.57
C VAL A 371 12.35 36.41 -5.25
N LEU A 372 12.95 35.89 -4.18
CA LEU A 372 14.35 36.16 -3.83
C LEU A 372 15.34 35.52 -4.81
N GLU A 373 15.08 34.29 -5.24
CA GLU A 373 15.88 33.57 -6.25
C GLU A 373 15.90 34.28 -7.61
N VAL A 374 14.76 34.81 -8.04
CA VAL A 374 14.63 35.60 -9.28
C VAL A 374 15.32 36.95 -9.15
N PHE A 375 15.22 37.65 -8.01
CA PHE A 375 15.97 38.89 -7.81
C PHE A 375 17.49 38.67 -7.83
N ASP A 376 17.97 37.57 -7.25
CA ASP A 376 19.37 37.16 -7.27
C ASP A 376 19.86 36.80 -8.68
N MET A 377 19.06 36.06 -9.47
CA MET A 377 19.32 35.84 -10.91
C MET A 377 19.38 37.16 -11.71
N LEU A 378 18.59 38.16 -11.33
CA LEU A 378 18.60 39.51 -11.91
C LEU A 378 19.73 40.40 -11.35
N GLY A 379 20.72 39.84 -10.66
CA GLY A 379 21.89 40.55 -10.13
C GLY A 379 21.60 41.46 -8.94
N ARG A 380 20.40 41.39 -8.35
CA ARG A 380 20.04 42.12 -7.14
C ARG A 380 20.34 41.24 -5.94
N ASN A 381 21.53 41.41 -5.35
CA ASN A 381 22.00 40.69 -4.16
C ASN A 381 21.15 41.04 -2.91
N VAL A 382 19.95 40.48 -2.82
CA VAL A 382 19.12 40.54 -1.62
C VAL A 382 19.65 39.49 -0.64
N GLY A 383 20.18 39.94 0.51
CA GLY A 383 20.72 39.05 1.53
C GLY A 383 19.67 38.03 1.98
N ARG A 384 20.03 36.74 1.96
CA ARG A 384 19.12 35.62 2.26
C ARG A 384 19.40 34.99 3.65
N PRO A 385 18.92 35.57 4.76
CA PRO A 385 18.99 34.89 6.04
C PRO A 385 18.07 33.66 6.06
N PHE A 386 16.75 33.82 5.89
CA PHE A 386 15.77 32.76 6.22
C PHE A 386 15.36 31.83 5.06
N PHE A 387 15.84 32.10 3.85
CA PHE A 387 15.32 31.49 2.62
C PHE A 387 16.42 30.71 1.87
N ASP A 388 16.55 29.43 2.22
CA ASP A 388 17.45 28.46 1.59
C ASP A 388 16.70 27.73 0.45
N MET A 389 17.31 27.63 -0.73
CA MET A 389 16.74 26.91 -1.86
C MET A 389 16.61 25.40 -1.59
N SER A 390 17.48 24.83 -0.75
CA SER A 390 17.37 23.43 -0.34
C SER A 390 16.11 23.22 0.50
N ALA A 391 15.89 24.05 1.53
CA ALA A 391 14.65 24.07 2.30
C ALA A 391 13.41 24.35 1.41
N CYS A 392 13.51 25.27 0.45
CA CYS A 392 12.43 25.55 -0.52
C CYS A 392 12.04 24.29 -1.31
N MET A 393 13.02 23.52 -1.81
CA MET A 393 12.74 22.30 -2.55
C MET A 393 12.13 21.19 -1.69
N PHE A 394 12.51 21.09 -0.40
CA PHE A 394 11.85 20.19 0.54
C PHE A 394 10.37 20.55 0.74
N VAL A 395 10.04 21.83 0.97
CA VAL A 395 8.65 22.29 1.10
C VAL A 395 7.89 22.11 -0.22
N THR A 396 8.53 22.36 -1.36
CA THR A 396 7.94 22.14 -2.69
C THR A 396 7.58 20.68 -2.92
N ALA A 397 8.39 19.72 -2.46
CA ALA A 397 8.08 18.30 -2.55
C ALA A 397 6.83 17.94 -1.73
N LEU A 398 6.67 18.52 -0.53
CA LEU A 398 5.47 18.32 0.30
C LEU A 398 4.20 18.91 -0.37
N LEU A 399 4.30 20.13 -0.92
CA LEU A 399 3.21 20.75 -1.67
C LEU A 399 2.87 19.97 -2.96
N ALA A 400 3.86 19.38 -3.63
CA ALA A 400 3.66 18.55 -4.80
C ALA A 400 2.95 17.22 -4.47
N CYS A 401 3.29 16.57 -3.35
CA CYS A 401 2.54 15.41 -2.85
C CYS A 401 1.07 15.77 -2.59
N PHE A 402 0.80 16.88 -1.90
CA PHE A 402 -0.56 17.34 -1.60
C PHE A 402 -1.35 17.63 -2.88
N LEU A 403 -0.77 18.41 -3.81
CA LEU A 403 -1.39 18.74 -5.08
C LEU A 403 -1.70 17.48 -5.92
N ALA A 404 -0.79 16.51 -5.94
CA ALA A 404 -0.97 15.26 -6.67
C ALA A 404 -2.08 14.37 -6.09
N ASP A 405 -2.07 14.12 -4.78
CA ASP A 405 -2.87 13.04 -4.17
C ASP A 405 -3.97 13.48 -3.19
N ARG A 406 -4.10 14.78 -2.91
CA ARG A 406 -5.17 15.36 -2.05
C ARG A 406 -5.97 16.45 -2.74
N THR A 407 -5.88 16.55 -4.06
CA THR A 407 -6.73 17.41 -4.90
C THR A 407 -7.18 16.68 -6.15
N GLN A 408 -8.16 17.23 -6.86
CA GLN A 408 -8.60 16.69 -8.15
C GLN A 408 -7.78 17.21 -9.35
N VAL A 409 -6.66 17.93 -9.15
CA VAL A 409 -5.83 18.52 -10.23
C VAL A 409 -5.23 17.48 -11.18
N PHE A 410 -4.95 16.28 -10.69
CA PHE A 410 -4.43 15.16 -11.47
C PHE A 410 -5.41 13.99 -11.45
N ALA A 411 -5.51 13.29 -12.58
CA ALA A 411 -6.25 12.05 -12.72
C ALA A 411 -5.68 10.90 -11.85
N LYS A 412 -6.53 9.94 -11.49
CA LYS A 412 -6.17 8.73 -10.74
C LYS A 412 -6.64 7.46 -11.43
N GLY A 413 -5.78 6.45 -11.48
CA GLY A 413 -6.06 5.15 -12.09
C GLY A 413 -6.04 3.98 -11.10
N SER A 414 -6.84 2.97 -11.38
CA SER A 414 -6.72 1.63 -10.82
C SER A 414 -5.44 0.93 -11.31
N LYS A 415 -4.94 0.02 -10.47
CA LYS A 415 -3.82 -0.87 -10.82
C LYS A 415 -4.35 -2.14 -11.46
N GLU A 416 -3.72 -2.57 -12.56
CA GLU A 416 -3.91 -3.90 -13.12
C GLU A 416 -2.55 -4.49 -13.53
N TYR A 417 -2.36 -5.78 -13.29
CA TYR A 417 -1.09 -6.48 -13.48
C TYR A 417 -1.08 -7.25 -14.80
N VAL A 418 -0.36 -6.69 -15.76
CA VAL A 418 -0.09 -7.32 -17.05
C VAL A 418 1.39 -7.72 -17.11
N ALA A 419 1.66 -9.02 -17.29
CA ALA A 419 3.00 -9.57 -17.17
C ALA A 419 3.98 -9.05 -18.25
N SER A 420 3.49 -8.78 -19.47
CA SER A 420 4.28 -8.17 -20.55
C SER A 420 4.66 -6.73 -20.23
N GLU A 421 3.76 -5.94 -19.63
CA GLU A 421 4.05 -4.56 -19.18
C GLU A 421 5.15 -4.54 -18.13
N PHE A 422 5.05 -5.40 -17.11
CA PHE A 422 6.08 -5.57 -16.09
C PHE A 422 7.43 -5.97 -16.70
N ALA A 423 7.44 -6.89 -17.67
CA ALA A 423 8.65 -7.33 -18.36
C ALA A 423 9.29 -6.21 -19.20
N ILE A 424 8.48 -5.44 -19.95
CA ILE A 424 8.95 -4.30 -20.76
C ILE A 424 9.57 -3.22 -19.87
N LEU A 425 8.90 -2.82 -18.79
CA LEU A 425 9.41 -1.81 -17.86
C LEU A 425 10.70 -2.29 -17.17
N SER A 426 10.75 -3.57 -16.78
CA SER A 426 11.96 -4.18 -16.19
C SER A 426 13.13 -4.24 -17.19
N PHE A 427 12.85 -4.54 -18.47
CA PHE A 427 13.85 -4.53 -19.53
C PHE A 427 14.40 -3.12 -19.80
N LEU A 428 13.53 -2.11 -19.89
CA LEU A 428 13.95 -0.71 -20.07
C LEU A 428 14.82 -0.22 -18.90
N ALA A 429 14.46 -0.56 -17.66
CA ALA A 429 15.28 -0.27 -16.49
C ALA A 429 16.64 -1.00 -16.54
N ALA A 430 16.66 -2.27 -16.95
CA ALA A 430 17.90 -3.04 -17.12
C ALA A 430 18.81 -2.45 -18.22
N VAL A 431 18.26 -2.02 -19.36
CA VAL A 431 19.00 -1.35 -20.44
C VAL A 431 19.61 -0.03 -19.95
N ALA A 432 18.85 0.81 -19.24
CA ALA A 432 19.39 2.03 -18.62
C ALA A 432 20.51 1.72 -17.60
N GLY A 433 20.36 0.62 -16.86
CA GLY A 433 21.40 0.07 -16.00
C GLY A 433 22.69 -0.26 -16.76
N VAL A 434 22.59 -1.09 -17.80
CA VAL A 434 23.72 -1.61 -18.60
C VAL A 434 24.43 -0.51 -19.39
N VAL A 435 23.69 0.36 -20.08
CA VAL A 435 24.25 1.46 -20.89
C VAL A 435 25.02 2.48 -20.04
N THR A 436 24.72 2.56 -18.74
CA THR A 436 25.41 3.44 -17.80
C THR A 436 26.48 2.76 -16.94
N ILE A 437 26.87 1.52 -17.25
CA ILE A 437 28.00 0.84 -16.60
C ILE A 437 29.30 1.61 -16.83
N ARG A 438 30.06 1.85 -15.75
CA ARG A 438 31.37 2.50 -15.74
C ARG A 438 32.33 1.74 -14.82
N ARG A 439 33.63 1.90 -15.07
CA ARG A 439 34.68 1.39 -14.18
C ARG A 439 34.76 2.29 -12.94
N MET A 440 34.90 1.72 -11.74
CA MET A 440 35.24 2.50 -10.54
C MET A 440 36.59 3.21 -10.72
N SER A 441 36.71 4.41 -10.14
CA SER A 441 37.97 5.15 -10.08
C SER A 441 38.87 4.61 -8.95
N PRO A 442 40.21 4.55 -9.13
CA PRO A 442 41.12 4.26 -8.03
C PRO A 442 41.01 5.33 -6.93
N PRO A 443 41.15 4.97 -5.64
CA PRO A 443 41.30 5.95 -4.58
C PRO A 443 42.58 6.76 -4.81
N ARG A 444 42.47 8.08 -4.68
CA ARG A 444 43.55 9.03 -4.98
C ARG A 444 44.54 9.06 -3.82
N SER A 445 45.66 8.34 -3.93
CA SER A 445 46.72 8.38 -2.91
C SER A 445 47.52 9.68 -3.00
N ASN A 446 47.67 10.36 -1.86
CA ASN A 446 48.62 11.46 -1.69
C ASN A 446 50.00 10.96 -1.18
N SER A 447 50.21 9.64 -1.15
CA SER A 447 51.43 8.96 -0.70
C SER A 447 52.19 8.35 -1.87
N SER A 448 53.52 8.27 -1.75
CA SER A 448 54.44 7.68 -2.73
C SER A 448 54.39 6.14 -2.81
N THR A 449 53.39 5.50 -2.21
CA THR A 449 53.08 4.09 -2.40
C THR A 449 52.28 3.89 -3.70
N PRO A 450 52.53 2.79 -4.45
CA PRO A 450 51.70 2.47 -5.61
C PRO A 450 50.24 2.31 -5.18
N PRO A 451 49.26 2.79 -5.98
CA PRO A 451 47.85 2.64 -5.64
C PRO A 451 47.51 1.14 -5.56
N ALA A 452 46.85 0.73 -4.49
CA ALA A 452 46.34 -0.64 -4.36
C ALA A 452 45.45 -0.96 -5.57
N ALA A 453 45.63 -2.15 -6.17
CA ALA A 453 44.85 -2.54 -7.31
C ALA A 453 43.36 -2.58 -6.93
N LEU A 454 42.46 -2.11 -7.81
CA LEU A 454 41.02 -2.21 -7.56
C LEU A 454 40.53 -3.67 -7.41
N GLU A 455 41.36 -4.64 -7.78
CA GLU A 455 41.10 -6.06 -7.66
C GLU A 455 41.26 -6.59 -6.21
N ASP A 456 42.01 -5.86 -5.37
CA ASP A 456 42.22 -6.08 -3.93
C ASP A 456 41.21 -5.31 -3.05
N ALA A 457 40.30 -4.53 -3.65
CA ALA A 457 39.31 -3.75 -2.91
C ALA A 457 38.39 -4.67 -2.07
N PRO A 458 38.01 -4.28 -0.83
CA PRO A 458 37.06 -5.05 -0.03
C PRO A 458 35.73 -5.27 -0.76
N PRO A 459 35.08 -6.43 -0.58
CA PRO A 459 33.76 -6.69 -1.17
C PRO A 459 32.71 -5.71 -0.64
N LEU A 460 31.76 -5.32 -1.49
CA LEU A 460 30.74 -4.28 -1.24
C LEU A 460 31.36 -2.89 -1.04
N SER A 461 31.87 -2.31 -2.13
CA SER A 461 32.25 -0.89 -2.17
C SER A 461 31.02 0.02 -2.01
N ARG A 462 31.26 1.31 -1.71
CA ARG A 462 30.17 2.30 -1.58
C ARG A 462 29.36 2.37 -2.87
N ASP A 463 30.02 2.56 -4.02
CA ASP A 463 29.40 2.58 -5.35
C ASP A 463 28.60 1.30 -5.66
N GLN A 464 29.09 0.11 -5.25
CA GLN A 464 28.36 -1.16 -5.41
C GLN A 464 27.11 -1.23 -4.51
N THR A 465 27.17 -0.74 -3.27
CA THR A 465 25.99 -0.75 -2.38
C THR A 465 24.95 0.28 -2.81
N ASP A 466 25.36 1.45 -3.28
CA ASP A 466 24.44 2.43 -3.87
C ASP A 466 23.86 1.91 -5.21
N GLU A 467 24.66 1.26 -6.07
CA GLU A 467 24.14 0.53 -7.24
C GLU A 467 23.09 -0.53 -6.85
N TRP A 468 23.35 -1.30 -5.79
CA TRP A 468 22.44 -2.34 -5.32
C TRP A 468 21.10 -1.76 -4.86
N LYS A 469 21.11 -0.69 -4.06
CA LYS A 469 19.88 0.06 -3.71
C LYS A 469 19.16 0.56 -4.95
N GLY A 470 19.90 1.10 -5.92
CA GLY A 470 19.34 1.65 -7.14
C GLY A 470 18.50 0.67 -7.96
N TRP A 471 19.04 -0.50 -8.28
CA TRP A 471 18.28 -1.48 -9.07
C TRP A 471 17.13 -2.10 -8.27
N MET A 472 17.29 -2.29 -6.95
CA MET A 472 16.19 -2.71 -6.09
C MET A 472 15.08 -1.66 -6.04
N GLN A 473 15.42 -0.37 -5.95
CA GLN A 473 14.43 0.72 -5.98
C GLN A 473 13.68 0.78 -7.31
N ALA A 474 14.38 0.61 -8.44
CA ALA A 474 13.74 0.54 -9.75
C ALA A 474 12.73 -0.63 -9.85
N ALA A 475 13.10 -1.81 -9.36
CA ALA A 475 12.21 -2.98 -9.31
C ALA A 475 11.00 -2.75 -8.40
N ILE A 476 11.19 -2.13 -7.22
CA ILE A 476 10.11 -1.78 -6.28
C ILE A 476 9.11 -0.79 -6.89
N LEU A 477 9.59 0.24 -7.60
CA LEU A 477 8.73 1.21 -8.30
C LEU A 477 7.85 0.52 -9.36
N ILE A 478 8.47 -0.30 -10.23
CA ILE A 478 7.75 -1.03 -11.29
C ILE A 478 6.72 -1.98 -10.67
N TYR A 479 7.11 -2.73 -9.63
CA TYR A 479 6.23 -3.64 -8.89
C TYR A 479 5.00 -2.93 -8.30
N HIS A 480 5.18 -1.77 -7.65
CA HIS A 480 4.07 -1.05 -7.07
C HIS A 480 3.15 -0.40 -8.10
N TRP A 481 3.69 0.14 -9.21
CA TRP A 481 2.90 0.81 -10.24
C TRP A 481 2.08 -0.19 -11.07
N THR A 482 2.69 -1.30 -11.51
CA THR A 482 2.01 -2.39 -12.23
C THR A 482 1.09 -3.26 -11.36
N GLY A 483 0.98 -2.99 -10.06
CA GLY A 483 0.19 -3.85 -9.16
C GLY A 483 0.67 -5.30 -9.06
N ALA A 484 1.95 -5.57 -9.37
CA ALA A 484 2.53 -6.92 -9.46
C ALA A 484 2.56 -7.69 -8.13
N SER A 485 2.05 -7.11 -7.03
CA SER A 485 1.74 -7.79 -5.78
C SER A 485 0.73 -8.94 -5.95
N ARG A 486 -0.04 -8.99 -7.05
CA ARG A 486 -0.88 -10.16 -7.39
C ARG A 486 -0.06 -11.41 -7.75
N SER A 487 1.19 -11.24 -8.22
CA SER A 487 2.08 -12.33 -8.61
C SER A 487 2.98 -12.80 -7.46
N LEU A 488 2.81 -14.05 -7.01
CA LEU A 488 3.62 -14.63 -5.93
C LEU A 488 5.14 -14.69 -6.27
N PRO A 489 5.58 -15.11 -7.48
CA PRO A 489 7.00 -15.07 -7.85
C PRO A 489 7.65 -13.69 -7.72
N ILE A 490 6.93 -12.64 -8.14
CA ILE A 490 7.44 -11.27 -8.08
C ILE A 490 7.42 -10.76 -6.63
N TYR A 491 6.37 -11.08 -5.87
CA TYR A 491 6.30 -10.79 -4.44
C TYR A 491 7.50 -11.38 -3.67
N ILE A 492 7.84 -12.64 -3.91
CA ILE A 492 9.01 -13.32 -3.31
C ILE A 492 10.31 -12.54 -3.62
N CYS A 493 10.53 -12.18 -4.89
CA CYS A 493 11.69 -11.39 -5.30
C CYS A 493 11.75 -10.01 -4.62
N ILE A 494 10.65 -9.26 -4.58
CA ILE A 494 10.61 -7.92 -3.96
C ILE A 494 10.76 -8.01 -2.44
N ARG A 495 10.20 -9.04 -1.81
CA ARG A 495 10.33 -9.30 -0.37
C ARG A 495 11.78 -9.64 0.01
N LEU A 496 12.53 -10.35 -0.85
CA LEU A 496 13.99 -10.48 -0.71
C LEU A 496 14.75 -9.15 -0.86
N MET A 497 14.32 -8.24 -1.75
CA MET A 497 14.99 -6.95 -1.91
C MET A 497 14.85 -6.06 -0.67
N VAL A 498 13.68 -6.06 -0.01
CA VAL A 498 13.51 -5.32 1.26
C VAL A 498 14.35 -5.95 2.38
N ALA A 499 14.45 -7.29 2.44
CA ALA A 499 15.37 -7.97 3.35
C ALA A 499 16.85 -7.63 3.05
N ALA A 500 17.22 -7.47 1.78
CA ALA A 500 18.56 -7.06 1.35
C ALA A 500 18.88 -5.59 1.70
N TYR A 501 17.88 -4.69 1.70
CA TYR A 501 18.05 -3.35 2.27
C TYR A 501 18.38 -3.42 3.78
N LEU A 502 17.67 -4.24 4.55
CA LEU A 502 17.91 -4.39 5.99
C LEU A 502 19.23 -5.11 6.30
N PHE A 503 19.64 -6.07 5.46
CA PHE A 503 21.01 -6.60 5.45
C PHE A 503 22.05 -5.47 5.31
N GLN A 504 21.87 -4.55 4.37
CA GLN A 504 22.80 -3.43 4.15
C GLN A 504 22.85 -2.46 5.35
N VAL A 505 21.74 -2.27 6.07
CA VAL A 505 21.70 -1.50 7.33
C VAL A 505 22.59 -2.18 8.39
N GLY A 506 22.38 -3.48 8.64
CA GLY A 506 23.19 -4.26 9.57
C GLY A 506 24.67 -4.27 9.20
N TYR A 507 24.98 -4.48 7.91
CA TYR A 507 26.34 -4.48 7.35
C TYR A 507 27.03 -3.12 7.50
N GLY A 508 26.46 -2.07 6.88
CA GLY A 508 27.11 -0.77 6.74
C GLY A 508 27.33 -0.06 8.08
N HIS A 509 26.36 -0.14 9.00
CA HIS A 509 26.53 0.44 10.32
C HIS A 509 27.51 -0.35 11.19
N THR A 510 27.56 -1.68 11.08
CA THR A 510 28.57 -2.48 11.79
C THR A 510 29.98 -2.20 11.27
N VAL A 511 30.19 -2.12 9.95
CA VAL A 511 31.47 -1.71 9.37
C VAL A 511 31.87 -0.32 9.86
N TYR A 512 30.95 0.64 9.88
CA TYR A 512 31.20 1.99 10.39
C TYR A 512 31.64 2.00 11.86
N PHE A 513 30.86 1.39 12.76
CA PHE A 513 31.15 1.41 14.20
C PHE A 513 32.42 0.61 14.58
N LEU A 514 32.72 -0.48 13.87
CA LEU A 514 33.94 -1.25 14.11
C LEU A 514 35.22 -0.60 13.55
N THR A 515 35.11 0.27 12.52
CA THR A 515 36.27 0.93 11.90
C THR A 515 36.52 2.35 12.41
N LYS A 516 35.47 3.17 12.52
CA LYS A 516 35.57 4.58 12.95
C LYS A 516 35.49 4.76 14.47
N LYS A 517 34.94 3.77 15.20
CA LYS A 517 34.67 3.80 16.66
C LYS A 517 33.89 5.03 17.16
N ASP A 518 33.20 5.74 16.26
CA ASP A 518 32.35 6.89 16.60
C ASP A 518 30.98 6.43 17.13
N PHE A 519 30.82 6.52 18.45
CA PHE A 519 29.56 6.30 19.17
C PHE A 519 28.95 7.62 19.67
N SER A 520 29.20 8.74 18.99
CA SER A 520 28.72 10.06 19.40
C SER A 520 27.20 10.23 19.22
N PHE A 521 26.60 11.03 20.11
CA PHE A 521 25.20 11.47 19.97
C PHE A 521 24.96 12.20 18.63
N LYS A 522 25.97 12.94 18.13
CA LYS A 522 25.93 13.62 16.83
C LYS A 522 25.69 12.63 15.68
N ARG A 523 26.38 11.48 15.70
CA ARG A 523 26.19 10.42 14.71
C ARG A 523 24.79 9.81 14.75
N VAL A 524 24.28 9.51 15.95
CA VAL A 524 22.93 8.94 16.15
C VAL A 524 21.84 9.92 15.68
N ALA A 525 21.91 11.18 16.11
CA ALA A 525 20.97 12.23 15.72
C ALA A 525 20.98 12.47 14.21
N ALA A 526 22.15 12.56 13.57
CA ALA A 526 22.26 12.77 12.13
C ALA A 526 21.69 11.61 11.30
N VAL A 527 21.89 10.35 11.72
CA VAL A 527 21.34 9.18 11.02
C VAL A 527 19.81 9.14 11.16
N LEU A 528 19.28 9.25 12.38
CA LEU A 528 17.83 9.18 12.61
C LEU A 528 17.07 10.35 11.97
N LEU A 529 17.64 11.56 12.00
CA LEU A 529 17.06 12.71 11.30
C LEU A 529 17.06 12.48 9.78
N ARG A 530 18.18 12.02 9.19
CA ARG A 530 18.25 11.76 7.74
C ARG A 530 17.35 10.62 7.26
N LEU A 531 17.03 9.66 8.14
CA LEU A 531 16.11 8.55 7.84
C LEU A 531 14.63 8.94 7.88
N ASN A 532 14.24 9.87 8.76
CA ASN A 532 12.83 10.11 9.05
C ASN A 532 12.30 11.49 8.64
N LEU A 533 13.16 12.49 8.35
CA LEU A 533 12.74 13.89 8.12
C LEU A 533 11.58 14.06 7.11
N LEU A 534 11.62 13.36 5.96
CA LEU A 534 10.53 13.40 4.98
C LEU A 534 9.29 12.64 5.48
N SER A 535 9.48 11.40 5.96
CA SER A 535 8.40 10.54 6.47
C SER A 535 7.68 11.12 7.69
N CYS A 536 8.33 12.01 8.46
CA CYS A 536 7.71 12.76 9.56
C CYS A 536 6.95 14.01 9.09
N ALA A 537 7.36 14.63 7.99
CA ALA A 537 6.74 15.85 7.48
C ALA A 537 5.47 15.57 6.66
N LEU A 538 5.45 14.48 5.89
CA LEU A 538 4.30 14.09 5.08
C LEU A 538 3.00 13.85 5.88
N PRO A 539 2.98 13.16 7.04
CA PRO A 539 1.78 12.99 7.88
C PRO A 539 0.98 14.28 8.13
N TYR A 540 1.65 15.36 8.54
CA TYR A 540 1.03 16.67 8.81
C TYR A 540 0.45 17.36 7.56
N VAL A 541 0.98 17.06 6.37
CA VAL A 541 0.61 17.69 5.10
C VAL A 541 -0.43 16.87 4.34
N MET A 542 -0.32 15.55 4.39
CA MET A 542 -1.16 14.58 3.68
C MET A 542 -2.34 14.05 4.51
N ASN A 543 -2.40 14.40 5.81
CA ASN A 543 -3.33 13.87 6.79
C ASN A 543 -3.35 12.33 6.81
N THR A 544 -2.16 11.73 6.98
CA THR A 544 -1.94 10.27 7.04
C THR A 544 -1.32 9.87 8.37
N THR A 545 -1.47 8.59 8.74
CA THR A 545 -0.61 8.01 9.77
C THR A 545 0.84 7.96 9.29
N TYR A 546 1.78 7.96 10.22
CA TYR A 546 3.21 7.76 9.92
C TYR A 546 3.55 6.31 9.55
N MET A 547 2.76 5.33 10.01
CA MET A 547 2.95 3.90 9.70
C MET A 547 2.79 3.59 8.21
N LEU A 548 2.07 4.42 7.44
CA LEU A 548 2.04 4.36 5.98
C LEU A 548 3.46 4.26 5.36
N TYR A 549 4.43 5.01 5.92
CA TYR A 549 5.82 5.05 5.47
C TYR A 549 6.74 4.06 6.21
N TYR A 550 6.21 2.89 6.63
CA TYR A 550 6.81 1.92 7.59
C TYR A 550 8.31 1.60 7.40
N PHE A 551 8.85 1.72 6.18
CA PHE A 551 10.26 1.45 5.91
C PHE A 551 11.20 2.39 6.70
N ALA A 552 10.83 3.66 6.89
CA ALA A 552 11.63 4.63 7.66
C ALA A 552 11.75 4.28 9.16
N PRO A 553 10.65 4.01 9.91
CA PRO A 553 10.78 3.51 11.28
C PRO A 553 11.40 2.11 11.36
N LEU A 554 11.13 1.20 10.42
CA LEU A 554 11.72 -0.14 10.41
C LEU A 554 13.26 -0.07 10.30
N VAL A 555 13.79 0.72 9.36
CA VAL A 555 15.24 0.96 9.26
C VAL A 555 15.79 1.68 10.49
N SER A 556 15.04 2.62 11.07
CA SER A 556 15.45 3.37 12.27
C SER A 556 15.53 2.51 13.53
N PHE A 557 14.57 1.58 13.72
CA PHE A 557 14.59 0.56 14.75
C PHE A 557 15.84 -0.33 14.62
N TRP A 558 16.08 -0.88 13.43
CA TRP A 558 17.23 -1.75 13.21
C TRP A 558 18.57 -1.01 13.34
N PHE A 559 18.65 0.27 12.94
CA PHE A 559 19.81 1.12 13.25
C PHE A 559 20.00 1.30 14.77
N ALA A 560 18.94 1.56 15.54
CA ALA A 560 19.01 1.71 16.98
C ALA A 560 19.48 0.42 17.69
N ILE A 561 19.02 -0.76 17.23
CA ILE A 561 19.49 -2.07 17.71
C ILE A 561 20.97 -2.29 17.38
N VAL A 562 21.40 -2.05 16.13
CA VAL A 562 22.82 -2.19 15.71
C VAL A 562 23.72 -1.24 16.52
N TYR A 563 23.29 0.00 16.73
CA TYR A 563 23.99 0.98 17.56
C TYR A 563 24.08 0.50 19.02
N ALA A 564 22.97 0.13 19.65
CA ALA A 564 22.95 -0.35 21.04
C ALA A 564 23.84 -1.58 21.22
N THR A 565 23.72 -2.58 20.34
CA THR A 565 24.52 -3.81 20.37
C THR A 565 26.02 -3.52 20.37
N LEU A 566 26.49 -2.52 19.63
CA LEU A 566 27.91 -2.20 19.52
C LEU A 566 28.36 -1.17 20.58
N ALA A 567 27.52 -0.21 20.97
CA ALA A 567 27.83 0.83 21.95
C ALA A 567 27.91 0.31 23.40
N ILE A 568 27.00 -0.59 23.81
CA ILE A 568 26.99 -1.17 25.17
C ILE A 568 28.30 -1.95 25.38
N GLY A 569 29.14 -1.52 26.33
CA GLY A 569 30.45 -2.15 26.53
C GLY A 569 31.33 -2.07 25.28
N SER A 570 31.44 -0.88 24.67
CA SER A 570 32.19 -0.65 23.43
C SER A 570 33.67 -1.06 23.49
N GLY A 571 34.30 -1.00 24.68
CA GLY A 571 35.68 -1.47 24.90
C GLY A 571 35.91 -2.96 24.60
N TYR A 572 34.88 -3.80 24.69
CA TYR A 572 34.99 -5.22 24.33
C TYR A 572 34.95 -5.47 22.81
N ASN A 573 34.58 -4.45 22.01
CA ASN A 573 34.39 -4.62 20.56
C ASN A 573 35.65 -5.07 19.84
N ASP A 574 36.85 -4.83 20.36
CA ASP A 574 38.10 -5.18 19.67
C ASP A 574 38.32 -6.70 19.52
N THR A 575 37.66 -7.54 20.33
CA THR A 575 37.72 -9.00 20.16
C THR A 575 36.52 -9.52 19.36
N SER A 576 36.77 -10.41 18.38
CA SER A 576 35.69 -10.99 17.55
C SER A 576 34.69 -11.81 18.36
N ASN A 577 35.16 -12.59 19.34
CA ASN A 577 34.30 -13.46 20.15
C ASN A 577 33.31 -12.65 21.00
N ALA A 578 33.72 -11.49 21.55
CA ALA A 578 32.81 -10.62 22.28
C ALA A 578 31.78 -9.94 21.36
N VAL A 579 32.16 -9.54 20.14
CA VAL A 579 31.19 -9.00 19.16
C VAL A 579 30.17 -10.06 18.75
N ILE A 580 30.59 -11.31 18.50
CA ILE A 580 29.68 -12.43 18.23
C ILE A 580 28.74 -12.67 19.42
N ALA A 581 29.26 -12.73 20.65
CA ALA A 581 28.44 -12.90 21.84
C ALA A 581 27.42 -11.76 22.01
N LYS A 582 27.82 -10.51 21.76
CA LYS A 582 26.93 -9.33 21.82
C LYS A 582 25.84 -9.39 20.73
N ILE A 583 26.16 -9.84 19.52
CA ILE A 583 25.17 -10.08 18.45
C ILE A 583 24.16 -11.15 18.87
N VAL A 584 24.61 -12.30 19.39
CA VAL A 584 23.73 -13.40 19.83
C VAL A 584 22.85 -12.99 21.01
N MET A 585 23.40 -12.30 22.01
CA MET A 585 22.62 -11.75 23.14
C MET A 585 21.58 -10.72 22.67
N SER A 586 21.93 -9.87 21.71
CA SER A 586 21.00 -8.89 21.13
C SER A 586 19.85 -9.56 20.36
N ALA A 587 20.16 -10.58 19.54
CA ALA A 587 19.15 -11.35 18.81
C ALA A 587 18.19 -12.09 19.77
N PHE A 588 18.73 -12.71 20.83
CA PHE A 588 17.91 -13.36 21.86
C PHE A 588 17.02 -12.36 22.63
N ALA A 589 17.55 -11.19 22.97
CA ALA A 589 16.79 -10.15 23.66
C ALA A 589 15.64 -9.59 22.82
N VAL A 590 15.87 -9.29 21.53
CA VAL A 590 14.82 -8.83 20.61
C VAL A 590 13.78 -9.93 20.39
N ALA A 591 14.20 -11.18 20.15
CA ALA A 591 13.27 -12.30 20.01
C ALA A 591 12.41 -12.49 21.27
N SER A 592 13.00 -12.37 22.47
CA SER A 592 12.26 -12.49 23.73
C SER A 592 11.25 -11.37 23.94
N VAL A 593 11.58 -10.13 23.57
CA VAL A 593 10.65 -8.99 23.65
C VAL A 593 9.41 -9.23 22.76
N PHE A 594 9.60 -9.71 21.53
CA PHE A 594 8.50 -9.92 20.58
C PHE A 594 7.73 -11.24 20.77
N LEU A 595 8.33 -12.28 21.38
CA LEU A 595 7.68 -13.59 21.55
C LEU A 595 7.11 -13.84 22.96
N PHE A 596 7.66 -13.21 24.00
CA PHE A 596 7.39 -13.57 25.40
C PHE A 596 7.04 -12.39 26.32
N THR A 597 6.91 -11.16 25.80
CA THR A 597 6.60 -10.00 26.66
C THR A 597 5.51 -9.09 26.08
N PRO A 598 4.59 -8.55 26.92
CA PRO A 598 3.66 -7.50 26.51
C PRO A 598 4.34 -6.12 26.42
N LEU A 599 5.68 -6.05 26.43
CA LEU A 599 6.42 -4.78 26.40
C LEU A 599 6.09 -3.97 25.14
N SER A 600 5.85 -4.63 24.00
CA SER A 600 5.41 -3.96 22.77
C SER A 600 4.01 -3.33 22.93
N GLU A 601 3.06 -4.03 23.56
CA GLU A 601 1.73 -3.51 23.90
C GLU A 601 1.83 -2.32 24.86
N TRP A 602 2.63 -2.43 25.91
CA TRP A 602 2.79 -1.37 26.92
C TRP A 602 3.41 -0.11 26.32
N VAL A 603 4.40 -0.26 25.43
CA VAL A 603 5.02 0.84 24.69
C VAL A 603 4.01 1.53 23.77
N PHE A 604 3.15 0.76 23.08
CA PHE A 604 2.13 1.31 22.19
C PHE A 604 0.97 1.95 22.98
N ALA A 605 0.61 1.41 24.15
CA ALA A 605 -0.32 2.04 25.07
C ALA A 605 0.21 3.38 25.64
N ILE A 606 1.51 3.46 25.95
CA ILE A 606 2.17 4.72 26.36
C ILE A 606 2.22 5.73 25.21
N LEU A 607 2.52 5.28 23.98
CA LEU A 607 2.44 6.11 22.76
C LEU A 607 1.05 6.71 22.56
N ARG A 608 0.00 5.88 22.61
CA ARG A 608 -1.40 6.31 22.48
C ARG A 608 -1.82 7.27 23.60
N SER A 609 -1.42 6.99 24.84
CA SER A 609 -1.89 7.73 26.04
C SER A 609 -1.15 9.05 26.29
N VAL A 610 0.18 9.07 26.17
CA VAL A 610 1.01 10.24 26.54
C VAL A 610 1.27 11.16 25.36
N PHE A 611 1.31 10.60 24.15
CA PHE A 611 1.77 11.30 22.95
C PHE A 611 0.74 11.38 21.83
N ARG A 612 -0.47 10.81 22.04
CA ARG A 612 -1.55 10.69 21.05
C ARG A 612 -1.05 10.10 19.73
N ILE A 613 -0.53 8.87 19.80
CA ILE A 613 0.00 8.12 18.66
C ILE A 613 -0.66 6.73 18.62
N ASP A 614 -1.63 6.58 17.74
CA ASP A 614 -2.40 5.37 17.50
C ASP A 614 -1.78 4.46 16.42
N TRP A 615 -0.60 3.90 16.75
CA TRP A 615 0.05 2.95 15.86
C TRP A 615 -0.60 1.56 15.91
N ASP A 616 -0.82 0.96 14.74
CA ASP A 616 -1.16 -0.45 14.62
C ASP A 616 0.03 -1.32 15.07
N LEU A 617 -0.14 -1.96 16.23
CA LEU A 617 0.82 -2.89 16.82
C LEU A 617 0.93 -4.18 16.02
N HIS A 618 -0.18 -4.67 15.45
CA HIS A 618 -0.21 -5.91 14.68
C HIS A 618 0.54 -5.75 13.36
N GLU A 619 0.31 -4.64 12.63
CA GLU A 619 1.14 -4.31 11.47
C GLU A 619 2.61 -4.16 11.88
N TRP A 620 2.94 -3.41 12.94
CA TRP A 620 4.33 -3.24 13.36
C TRP A 620 5.03 -4.57 13.70
N GLN A 621 4.38 -5.44 14.48
CA GLN A 621 4.89 -6.79 14.79
C GLN A 621 5.05 -7.64 13.53
N PHE A 622 4.12 -7.57 12.58
CA PHE A 622 4.22 -8.27 11.29
C PHE A 622 5.39 -7.74 10.44
N ARG A 623 5.55 -6.41 10.31
CA ARG A 623 6.67 -5.79 9.56
C ARG A 623 8.03 -6.12 10.17
N VAL A 624 8.14 -6.20 11.50
CA VAL A 624 9.40 -6.54 12.19
C VAL A 624 9.74 -8.03 12.13
N SER A 625 8.75 -8.92 12.36
CA SER A 625 8.98 -10.37 12.44
C SER A 625 9.45 -10.98 11.12
N LEU A 626 8.96 -10.48 9.98
CA LEU A 626 9.40 -10.88 8.63
C LEU A 626 10.92 -10.79 8.43
N ASP A 627 11.57 -9.79 9.03
CA ASP A 627 12.98 -9.44 8.80
C ASP A 627 13.87 -9.68 10.04
N ILE A 628 13.38 -10.39 11.07
CA ILE A 628 13.99 -10.42 12.41
C ILE A 628 15.43 -10.95 12.46
N LEU A 629 15.84 -11.80 11.51
CA LEU A 629 17.19 -12.39 11.48
C LEU A 629 18.16 -11.67 10.51
N ILE A 630 17.68 -11.06 9.43
CA ILE A 630 18.55 -10.66 8.31
C ILE A 630 19.52 -9.54 8.67
N VAL A 631 19.13 -8.64 9.58
CA VAL A 631 19.98 -7.55 10.09
C VAL A 631 21.18 -8.11 10.86
N TYR A 632 20.99 -9.14 11.70
CA TYR A 632 22.07 -9.79 12.42
C TYR A 632 23.04 -10.53 11.50
N VAL A 633 22.55 -11.15 10.41
CA VAL A 633 23.43 -11.69 9.36
C VAL A 633 24.22 -10.58 8.67
N GLY A 634 23.62 -9.41 8.45
CA GLY A 634 24.30 -8.19 8.03
C GLY A 634 25.43 -7.78 8.97
N MET A 635 25.18 -7.76 10.29
CA MET A 635 26.21 -7.46 11.30
C MET A 635 27.37 -8.46 11.26
N LEU A 636 27.07 -9.76 11.17
CA LEU A 636 28.09 -10.82 11.09
C LEU A 636 28.93 -10.69 9.82
N ALA A 637 28.31 -10.41 8.66
CA ALA A 637 29.01 -10.16 7.41
C ALA A 637 29.89 -8.89 7.46
N GLY A 638 29.42 -7.83 8.13
CA GLY A 638 30.17 -6.59 8.33
C GLY A 638 31.39 -6.78 9.24
N MET A 639 31.22 -7.51 10.34
CA MET A 639 32.34 -7.92 11.19
C MET A 639 33.35 -8.80 10.42
N ALA A 640 32.85 -9.73 9.61
CA ALA A 640 33.69 -10.62 8.80
C ALA A 640 34.50 -9.86 7.75
N SER A 641 33.92 -8.88 7.05
CA SER A 641 34.63 -8.08 6.04
C SER A 641 35.75 -7.22 6.64
N VAL A 642 35.56 -6.69 7.86
CA VAL A 642 36.57 -5.90 8.58
C VAL A 642 37.70 -6.75 9.16
N ARG A 643 37.42 -7.97 9.63
CA ARG A 643 38.37 -8.75 10.45
C ARG A 643 38.92 -10.02 9.81
N SER A 644 38.16 -10.67 8.92
CA SER A 644 38.53 -11.97 8.39
C SER A 644 39.23 -11.86 7.04
N LYS A 645 40.57 -11.85 7.07
CA LYS A 645 41.42 -12.05 5.88
C LYS A 645 41.18 -13.41 5.19
N LEU A 646 40.42 -14.32 5.79
CA LEU A 646 39.96 -15.56 5.15
C LEU A 646 38.64 -15.31 4.39
N TRP A 647 37.66 -14.65 5.00
CA TRP A 647 36.38 -14.29 4.37
C TRP A 647 36.59 -13.51 3.06
N ASN A 648 37.41 -12.45 3.13
CA ASN A 648 37.71 -11.64 1.95
C ASN A 648 38.46 -12.45 0.88
N ARG A 649 39.35 -13.38 1.26
CA ARG A 649 40.03 -14.27 0.29
C ARG A 649 39.11 -15.34 -0.31
N LEU A 650 38.12 -15.85 0.41
CA LEU A 650 37.14 -16.80 -0.12
C LEU A 650 36.19 -16.13 -1.12
N LEU A 651 35.73 -14.92 -0.82
CA LEU A 651 34.86 -14.13 -1.72
C LEU A 651 35.62 -13.60 -2.95
N VAL A 652 36.79 -12.98 -2.77
CA VAL A 652 37.51 -12.26 -3.84
C VAL A 652 38.49 -13.15 -4.61
N GLY A 653 39.09 -14.13 -3.93
CA GLY A 653 40.20 -14.95 -4.45
C GLY A 653 39.80 -16.30 -5.04
N THR A 654 38.52 -16.71 -4.99
CA THR A 654 38.06 -17.96 -5.63
C THR A 654 36.84 -17.71 -6.51
N LYS A 655 36.82 -18.27 -7.73
CA LYS A 655 35.62 -18.25 -8.59
C LYS A 655 34.52 -19.20 -8.07
N PHE A 656 34.92 -20.18 -7.26
CA PHE A 656 34.07 -21.25 -6.74
C PHE A 656 32.98 -20.73 -5.79
N SER A 657 33.29 -19.77 -4.91
CA SER A 657 32.30 -19.12 -4.05
C SER A 657 31.22 -18.39 -4.86
N GLY A 658 31.61 -17.70 -5.94
CA GLY A 658 30.68 -17.06 -6.87
C GLY A 658 29.80 -18.03 -7.64
N PHE A 659 30.35 -19.18 -8.07
CA PHE A 659 29.55 -20.24 -8.72
C PHE A 659 28.54 -20.86 -7.74
N ILE A 660 28.95 -21.17 -6.50
CA ILE A 660 28.03 -21.60 -5.43
C ILE A 660 26.95 -20.56 -5.18
N GLY A 661 27.29 -19.26 -5.21
CA GLY A 661 26.32 -18.17 -5.13
C GLY A 661 25.25 -18.26 -6.21
N LEU A 662 25.63 -18.42 -7.48
CA LEU A 662 24.68 -18.58 -8.58
C LEU A 662 23.79 -19.82 -8.42
N VAL A 663 24.35 -20.95 -7.97
CA VAL A 663 23.59 -22.19 -7.71
C VAL A 663 22.60 -22.01 -6.56
N ILE A 664 22.98 -21.35 -5.46
CA ILE A 664 22.09 -21.07 -4.32
C ILE A 664 20.96 -20.11 -4.74
N MET A 665 21.25 -19.07 -5.52
CA MET A 665 20.22 -18.16 -6.04
C MET A 665 19.21 -18.88 -6.94
N ALA A 666 19.70 -19.70 -7.88
CA ALA A 666 18.83 -20.47 -8.78
C ALA A 666 18.03 -21.54 -8.03
N GLY A 667 18.64 -22.25 -7.09
CA GLY A 667 17.97 -23.23 -6.23
C GLY A 667 16.91 -22.61 -5.33
N TYR A 668 17.21 -21.46 -4.70
CA TYR A 668 16.23 -20.71 -3.91
C TYR A 668 15.03 -20.26 -4.75
N TRP A 669 15.28 -19.75 -5.96
CA TRP A 669 14.22 -19.35 -6.90
C TRP A 669 13.36 -20.55 -7.31
N TYR A 670 13.97 -21.68 -7.69
CA TYR A 670 13.24 -22.89 -8.06
C TYR A 670 12.39 -23.44 -6.90
N LEU A 671 12.99 -23.60 -5.71
CA LEU A 671 12.29 -24.13 -4.54
C LEU A 671 11.16 -23.22 -4.06
N SER A 672 11.39 -21.90 -3.99
CA SER A 672 10.37 -20.97 -3.49
C SER A 672 9.15 -20.88 -4.42
N ASN A 673 9.34 -20.96 -5.74
CA ASN A 673 8.24 -20.95 -6.70
C ASN A 673 7.57 -22.32 -6.88
N GLY A 674 8.28 -23.43 -6.59
CA GLY A 674 7.73 -24.78 -6.67
C GLY A 674 7.03 -25.27 -5.39
N HIS A 675 7.29 -24.64 -4.23
CA HIS A 675 6.80 -25.12 -2.93
C HIS A 675 5.66 -24.28 -2.32
N PHE A 676 5.64 -22.95 -2.54
CA PHE A 676 4.66 -22.07 -1.91
C PHE A 676 3.49 -21.74 -2.85
N ALA A 677 2.26 -21.98 -2.38
CA ALA A 677 1.04 -21.68 -3.13
C ALA A 677 0.49 -20.28 -2.79
N VAL A 678 0.64 -19.82 -1.54
CA VAL A 678 0.20 -18.49 -1.10
C VAL A 678 1.31 -17.70 -0.40
N LYS A 679 1.09 -16.38 -0.25
CA LYS A 679 2.06 -15.46 0.36
C LYS A 679 2.31 -15.74 1.83
N GLN A 680 1.28 -16.22 2.53
CA GLN A 680 1.29 -16.52 3.96
C GLN A 680 2.35 -17.58 4.28
N ASP A 681 2.36 -18.69 3.54
CA ASP A 681 3.33 -19.78 3.68
C ASP A 681 4.77 -19.27 3.49
N TYR A 682 5.00 -18.51 2.40
CA TYR A 682 6.32 -17.92 2.13
C TYR A 682 6.75 -16.96 3.24
N ASN A 683 5.84 -16.12 3.75
CA ASN A 683 6.12 -15.15 4.79
C ASN A 683 6.52 -15.81 6.12
N TRP A 684 6.04 -17.03 6.40
CA TRP A 684 6.48 -17.80 7.56
C TRP A 684 7.93 -18.31 7.42
N TRP A 685 8.33 -18.72 6.20
CA TRP A 685 9.70 -19.19 5.92
C TRP A 685 10.71 -18.07 5.64
N HIS A 686 10.25 -16.89 5.20
CA HIS A 686 11.10 -15.76 4.79
C HIS A 686 12.14 -15.32 5.85
N PRO A 687 11.82 -15.20 7.16
CA PRO A 687 12.80 -14.80 8.18
C PRO A 687 14.00 -15.75 8.25
N TYR A 688 13.75 -17.05 8.06
CA TYR A 688 14.74 -18.12 8.20
C TYR A 688 15.51 -18.38 6.90
N ALA A 689 14.87 -18.19 5.73
CA ALA A 689 15.45 -18.58 4.45
C ALA A 689 16.07 -17.40 3.65
N SER A 690 15.66 -16.16 3.91
CA SER A 690 16.04 -14.96 3.11
C SER A 690 17.54 -14.68 3.06
N PHE A 691 18.31 -15.06 4.09
CA PHE A 691 19.75 -14.79 4.15
C PHE A 691 20.55 -15.53 3.07
N ALA A 692 20.09 -16.72 2.65
CA ALA A 692 20.81 -17.57 1.71
C ALA A 692 21.00 -16.89 0.32
N PRO A 693 19.94 -16.44 -0.39
CA PRO A 693 20.09 -15.73 -1.66
C PRO A 693 20.83 -14.39 -1.52
N ILE A 694 20.76 -13.72 -0.36
CA ILE A 694 21.44 -12.44 -0.13
C ILE A 694 22.97 -12.61 -0.01
N ILE A 695 23.44 -13.58 0.78
CA ILE A 695 24.87 -13.94 0.86
C ILE A 695 25.36 -14.52 -0.47
N ALA A 696 24.52 -15.32 -1.14
CA ALA A 696 24.82 -15.89 -2.45
C ALA A 696 24.98 -14.82 -3.55
N PHE A 697 24.15 -13.77 -3.56
CA PHE A 697 24.30 -12.61 -4.45
C PHE A 697 25.64 -11.89 -4.23
N ILE A 698 26.05 -11.70 -2.97
CA ILE A 698 27.35 -11.10 -2.63
C ILE A 698 28.51 -11.97 -3.15
N ALA A 699 28.42 -13.30 -3.01
CA ALA A 699 29.41 -14.20 -3.58
C ALA A 699 29.45 -14.12 -5.12
N ALA A 700 28.29 -14.16 -5.77
CA ALA A 700 28.15 -14.07 -7.22
C ALA A 700 28.70 -12.74 -7.79
N ARG A 701 28.46 -11.59 -7.13
CA ARG A 701 29.02 -10.28 -7.52
C ARG A 701 30.56 -10.26 -7.48
N ASN A 702 31.19 -11.16 -6.73
CA ASN A 702 32.66 -11.25 -6.60
C ASN A 702 33.33 -12.26 -7.55
N ILE A 703 32.58 -13.04 -8.34
CA ILE A 703 33.06 -14.16 -9.17
C ILE A 703 34.19 -13.82 -10.16
N ALA A 704 34.27 -12.57 -10.64
CA ALA A 704 35.28 -12.13 -11.59
C ALA A 704 35.60 -10.63 -11.43
N ALA A 705 36.85 -10.24 -11.70
CA ALA A 705 37.31 -8.85 -11.54
C ALA A 705 36.45 -7.80 -12.27
N PRO A 706 35.95 -8.00 -13.50
CA PRO A 706 35.04 -7.03 -14.13
C PRO A 706 33.74 -6.81 -13.34
N VAL A 707 33.16 -7.88 -12.79
CA VAL A 707 31.91 -7.82 -12.00
C VAL A 707 32.15 -7.10 -10.66
N ARG A 708 33.38 -7.13 -10.13
CA ARG A 708 33.77 -6.33 -8.96
C ARG A 708 34.07 -4.87 -9.29
N VAL A 709 34.74 -4.59 -10.41
CA VAL A 709 35.35 -3.28 -10.70
C VAL A 709 34.43 -2.35 -11.52
N PHE A 710 33.34 -2.86 -12.10
CA PHE A 710 32.36 -2.09 -12.88
C PHE A 710 30.98 -2.01 -12.21
N TYR A 711 30.35 -0.84 -12.31
CA TYR A 711 29.06 -0.51 -11.69
C TYR A 711 28.21 0.41 -12.57
N SER A 712 26.88 0.32 -12.49
CA SER A 712 25.94 1.20 -13.17
C SER A 712 25.86 2.57 -12.50
N LYS A 713 26.19 3.63 -13.26
CA LYS A 713 26.07 5.02 -12.78
C LYS A 713 24.61 5.43 -12.55
N ALA A 714 23.65 4.95 -13.37
CA ALA A 714 22.24 5.28 -13.19
C ALA A 714 21.68 4.67 -11.90
N PHE A 715 21.93 3.38 -11.67
CA PHE A 715 21.49 2.75 -10.41
C PHE A 715 22.24 3.34 -9.21
N ALA A 716 23.55 3.58 -9.27
CA ALA A 716 24.25 4.22 -8.16
C ALA A 716 23.77 5.65 -7.85
N TRP A 717 23.22 6.37 -8.84
CA TRP A 717 22.54 7.65 -8.61
C TRP A 717 21.18 7.45 -7.92
N LEU A 718 20.33 6.57 -8.45
CA LEU A 718 19.02 6.23 -7.86
C LEU A 718 19.15 5.68 -6.42
N GLY A 719 20.22 4.96 -6.13
CA GLY A 719 20.54 4.43 -4.80
C GLY A 719 20.92 5.48 -3.76
N ARG A 720 21.40 6.66 -4.18
CA ARG A 720 21.71 7.78 -3.27
C ARG A 720 20.47 8.57 -2.85
N CYS A 721 19.41 8.53 -3.65
CA CYS A 721 18.11 9.12 -3.33
C CYS A 721 17.02 8.07 -3.05
N SER A 722 17.37 6.79 -2.83
CA SER A 722 16.40 5.69 -2.82
C SER A 722 15.39 5.79 -1.69
N LEU A 723 15.74 6.39 -0.55
CA LEU A 723 14.84 6.62 0.58
C LEU A 723 13.77 7.66 0.26
N GLU A 724 14.17 8.83 -0.26
CA GLU A 724 13.24 9.84 -0.75
C GLU A 724 12.38 9.29 -1.89
N THR A 725 12.98 8.55 -2.82
CA THR A 725 12.26 7.88 -3.92
C THR A 725 11.24 6.88 -3.37
N PHE A 726 11.59 6.09 -2.34
CA PHE A 726 10.66 5.16 -1.72
C PHE A 726 9.49 5.88 -1.04
N THR A 727 9.73 7.03 -0.41
CA THR A 727 8.69 7.74 0.34
C THR A 727 7.81 8.60 -0.59
N LEU A 728 8.38 9.32 -1.55
CA LEU A 728 7.63 10.14 -2.50
C LEU A 728 6.80 9.30 -3.49
N GLN A 729 7.13 8.02 -3.71
CA GLN A 729 6.35 7.16 -4.61
C GLN A 729 4.88 7.07 -4.18
N PHE A 730 4.57 7.25 -2.89
CA PHE A 730 3.23 7.08 -2.33
C PHE A 730 2.18 8.04 -2.93
N HIS A 731 2.61 9.24 -3.35
CA HIS A 731 1.71 10.33 -3.76
C HIS A 731 2.08 11.00 -5.09
N ILE A 732 3.31 10.83 -5.61
CA ILE A 732 3.77 11.44 -6.87
C ILE A 732 3.91 10.42 -8.01
N PHE A 733 4.02 9.13 -7.68
CA PHE A 733 4.11 8.03 -8.64
C PHE A 733 2.90 7.08 -8.55
N LEU A 734 2.43 6.88 -7.32
CA LEU A 734 1.16 6.28 -6.96
C LEU A 734 0.18 7.36 -6.51
N ALA A 735 -1.07 6.97 -6.31
CA ALA A 735 -2.12 7.82 -5.73
C ALA A 735 -3.04 6.97 -4.84
N SER A 736 -3.99 7.61 -4.15
CA SER A 736 -4.95 6.99 -3.25
C SER A 736 -4.25 6.12 -2.19
N ASP A 737 -3.27 6.71 -1.48
CA ASP A 737 -2.47 6.02 -0.44
C ASP A 737 -1.90 4.68 -0.91
N THR A 738 -1.25 4.69 -2.07
CA THR A 738 -0.73 3.52 -2.82
C THR A 738 -1.77 2.57 -3.42
N LYS A 739 -3.07 2.73 -3.18
CA LYS A 739 -4.11 1.85 -3.77
C LYS A 739 -4.33 2.11 -5.28
N GLY A 740 -3.91 3.28 -5.80
CA GLY A 740 -3.99 3.66 -7.22
C GLY A 740 -2.66 4.13 -7.82
N ILE A 741 -2.70 4.59 -9.07
CA ILE A 741 -1.60 5.25 -9.80
C ILE A 741 -1.98 6.69 -10.16
N LEU A 742 -0.98 7.58 -10.20
CA LEU A 742 -1.18 8.95 -10.68
C LEU A 742 -1.20 8.97 -12.22
N LEU A 743 -2.18 9.66 -12.80
CA LEU A 743 -2.33 9.85 -14.24
C LEU A 743 -2.34 11.35 -14.56
N LEU A 744 -2.22 11.70 -15.84
CA LEU A 744 -2.27 13.08 -16.32
C LEU A 744 -3.54 13.29 -17.15
N ASP A 745 -4.30 14.33 -16.85
CA ASP A 745 -5.50 14.71 -17.62
C ASP A 745 -5.17 15.08 -19.07
N GLY A 746 -6.13 14.88 -19.96
CA GLY A 746 -5.98 15.08 -21.41
C GLY A 746 -5.17 13.99 -22.13
N LEU A 747 -4.47 13.11 -21.41
CA LEU A 747 -3.90 11.88 -21.96
C LEU A 747 -4.86 10.72 -21.68
N THR A 748 -5.43 10.15 -22.75
CA THR A 748 -6.41 9.07 -22.69
C THR A 748 -6.14 7.99 -23.76
N GLY A 749 -6.57 6.77 -23.45
CA GLY A 749 -6.55 5.60 -24.34
C GLY A 749 -7.31 4.43 -23.72
N ASP A 750 -6.88 3.20 -24.01
CA ASP A 750 -7.55 1.97 -23.55
C ASP A 750 -7.09 1.48 -22.17
N GLY A 751 -6.20 2.22 -21.49
CA GLY A 751 -5.58 1.80 -20.24
C GLY A 751 -4.40 0.82 -20.39
N SER A 752 -4.00 0.40 -21.60
CA SER A 752 -2.80 -0.41 -21.81
C SER A 752 -1.50 0.42 -21.73
N LEU A 753 -0.38 -0.22 -21.42
CA LEU A 753 0.94 0.44 -21.49
C LEU A 753 1.28 0.93 -22.89
N ALA A 754 0.89 0.19 -23.95
CA ALA A 754 1.35 0.45 -25.31
C ALA A 754 0.57 1.56 -26.03
N ALA A 755 -0.76 1.63 -25.87
CA ALA A 755 -1.54 2.72 -26.45
C ALA A 755 -1.56 3.96 -25.55
N ASP A 756 -1.65 3.78 -24.24
CA ASP A 756 -2.06 4.81 -23.28
C ASP A 756 -0.98 5.15 -22.23
N ARG A 757 -0.76 4.26 -21.25
CA ARG A 757 -0.06 4.62 -20.01
C ARG A 757 1.40 5.04 -20.18
N TRP A 758 2.08 4.65 -21.27
CA TRP A 758 3.45 5.11 -21.55
C TRP A 758 3.56 6.64 -21.62
N ARG A 759 2.51 7.32 -22.09
CA ARG A 759 2.46 8.78 -22.23
C ARG A 759 2.59 9.47 -20.87
N HIS A 760 1.91 8.95 -19.85
CA HIS A 760 2.06 9.44 -18.47
C HIS A 760 3.47 9.14 -17.93
N LEU A 761 4.00 7.92 -18.14
CA LEU A 761 5.33 7.54 -17.63
C LEU A 761 6.46 8.41 -18.19
N VAL A 762 6.40 8.79 -19.47
CA VAL A 762 7.38 9.68 -20.11
C VAL A 762 7.47 11.06 -19.43
N VAL A 763 6.39 11.54 -18.81
CA VAL A 763 6.35 12.84 -18.10
C VAL A 763 6.57 12.66 -16.60
N ILE A 764 5.88 11.71 -15.97
CA ILE A 764 5.91 11.49 -14.51
C ILE A 764 7.28 10.96 -14.07
N VAL A 765 7.89 9.99 -14.77
CA VAL A 765 9.14 9.36 -14.31
C VAL A 765 10.30 10.36 -14.24
N PRO A 766 10.60 11.20 -15.26
CA PRO A 766 11.66 12.20 -15.15
C PRO A 766 11.42 13.23 -14.04
N PHE A 767 10.19 13.72 -13.90
CA PHE A 767 9.80 14.66 -12.84
C PHE A 767 9.98 14.06 -11.44
N PHE A 768 9.44 12.87 -11.22
CA PHE A 768 9.49 12.13 -9.97
C PHE A 768 10.93 11.82 -9.54
N LEU A 769 11.78 11.37 -10.47
CA LEU A 769 13.18 11.05 -10.19
C LEU A 769 14.02 12.32 -9.94
N TRP A 770 13.77 13.41 -10.67
CA TRP A 770 14.38 14.72 -10.39
C TRP A 770 14.00 15.23 -8.99
N LEU A 771 12.71 15.25 -8.67
CA LEU A 771 12.22 15.73 -7.37
C LEU A 771 12.73 14.85 -6.22
N SER A 772 12.82 13.53 -6.41
CA SER A 772 13.41 12.61 -5.43
C SER A 772 14.90 12.89 -5.21
N HIS A 773 15.66 13.21 -6.26
CA HIS A 773 17.07 13.60 -6.15
C HIS A 773 17.23 14.92 -5.37
N THR A 774 16.50 15.97 -5.75
CA THR A 774 16.62 17.28 -5.11
C THR A 774 16.11 17.24 -3.66
N THR A 775 15.08 16.44 -3.36
CA THR A 775 14.63 16.19 -1.99
C THR A 775 15.70 15.47 -1.17
N ALA A 776 16.42 14.51 -1.76
CA ALA A 776 17.48 13.76 -1.07
C ALA A 776 18.72 14.61 -0.74
N GLU A 777 18.99 15.64 -1.54
CA GLU A 777 19.98 16.68 -1.25
C GLU A 777 19.47 17.64 -0.16
N ALA A 778 18.22 18.08 -0.25
CA ALA A 778 17.59 18.94 0.74
C ALA A 778 17.51 18.32 2.14
N THR A 779 17.08 17.05 2.26
CA THR A 779 17.08 16.33 3.56
C THR A 779 18.50 16.14 4.10
N GLY A 780 19.50 15.98 3.22
CA GLY A 780 20.92 16.00 3.56
C GLY A 780 21.38 17.36 4.11
N HIS A 781 21.04 18.47 3.44
CA HIS A 781 21.38 19.82 3.87
C HIS A 781 20.75 20.17 5.21
N LEU A 782 19.44 19.95 5.36
CA LEU A 782 18.70 20.18 6.60
C LEU A 782 19.25 19.34 7.76
N THR A 783 19.62 18.08 7.52
CA THR A 783 20.29 17.23 8.53
C THR A 783 21.63 17.85 8.96
N LYS A 784 22.47 18.28 8.02
CA LYS A 784 23.78 18.91 8.33
C LYS A 784 23.59 20.20 9.11
N LEU A 785 22.65 21.05 8.70
CA LEU A 785 22.33 22.31 9.37
C LEU A 785 21.93 22.08 10.83
N LEU A 786 20.94 21.21 11.08
CA LEU A 786 20.41 20.91 12.41
C LEU A 786 21.44 20.23 13.33
N THR A 787 22.41 19.48 12.79
CA THR A 787 23.42 18.74 13.56
C THR A 787 24.80 19.41 13.66
N SER A 788 25.04 20.51 12.95
CA SER A 788 26.29 21.28 13.00
C SER A 788 26.46 22.11 14.28
N THR A 789 27.68 22.19 14.82
CA THR A 789 28.02 23.07 15.95
C THR A 789 28.78 24.30 15.46
N SER A 790 28.63 25.46 16.12
CA SER A 790 29.22 26.73 15.65
C SER A 790 30.74 26.67 15.47
N ALA A 791 31.45 25.91 16.30
CA ALA A 791 32.90 25.72 16.19
C ALA A 791 33.37 24.97 14.91
N GLU A 792 32.47 24.33 14.16
CA GLU A 792 32.75 23.79 12.82
C GLU A 792 32.45 24.79 11.69
N GLN A 793 31.76 25.89 11.98
CA GLN A 793 31.42 26.93 10.99
C GLN A 793 32.47 28.05 10.91
N ASP A 794 33.23 28.28 11.98
CA ASP A 794 34.25 29.34 12.07
C ASP A 794 35.65 28.94 11.53
N LYS A 795 35.83 27.70 11.03
CA LYS A 795 37.09 27.27 10.39
C LYS A 795 37.04 27.47 8.87
N PRO A 796 37.97 28.21 8.25
CA PRO A 796 38.12 28.19 6.80
C PRO A 796 38.57 26.79 6.34
N GLU A 797 38.08 26.34 5.19
CA GLU A 797 38.34 24.98 4.69
C GLU A 797 39.81 24.79 4.30
N GLY A 798 40.57 24.16 5.20
CA GLY A 798 41.99 23.86 5.01
C GLY A 798 42.48 22.69 5.87
N ALA A 799 42.84 21.59 5.20
CA ALA A 799 43.61 20.45 5.72
C ALA A 799 43.05 19.65 6.93
N SER A 800 42.09 18.76 6.64
CA SER A 800 42.10 17.38 7.16
C SER A 800 41.31 16.43 6.25
N ASP A 801 41.47 15.11 6.43
CA ASP A 801 41.17 14.07 5.43
C ASP A 801 39.74 14.08 4.86
N SER A 802 39.64 14.06 3.53
CA SER A 802 38.40 14.28 2.80
C SER A 802 37.69 12.98 2.35
N GLU A 803 36.40 12.86 2.66
CA GLU A 803 35.43 12.11 1.84
C GLU A 803 34.53 13.17 1.16
N SER A 804 34.31 13.07 -0.16
CA SER A 804 34.25 14.26 -1.02
C SER A 804 32.96 15.11 -0.98
N LEU A 805 33.14 16.42 -0.78
CA LEU A 805 32.23 17.52 -1.16
C LEU A 805 33.06 18.64 -1.81
N LEU A 806 32.63 19.18 -2.95
CA LEU A 806 33.34 20.22 -3.75
C LEU A 806 32.34 20.93 -4.70
N PRO A 807 32.56 22.21 -5.14
CA PRO A 807 33.22 23.30 -4.42
C PRO A 807 32.64 24.74 -4.66
N GLY A 808 32.21 25.43 -3.59
CA GLY A 808 32.14 26.91 -3.46
C GLY A 808 31.27 27.76 -4.44
N PRO A 809 31.25 29.12 -4.29
CA PRO A 809 31.83 29.96 -3.22
C PRO A 809 30.79 30.86 -2.48
N ALA A 810 31.30 31.79 -1.65
CA ALA A 810 30.64 32.97 -1.03
C ALA A 810 29.94 32.84 0.36
N SER A 811 30.73 33.16 1.41
CA SER A 811 30.36 33.82 2.69
C SER A 811 28.99 33.54 3.35
N LEU A 812 29.01 32.75 4.43
CA LEU A 812 27.86 32.51 5.31
C LEU A 812 27.64 33.67 6.32
N GLY A 813 26.43 34.22 6.39
CA GLY A 813 26.09 35.36 7.26
C GLY A 813 24.92 35.10 8.24
N GLN A 814 25.22 34.58 9.44
CA GLN A 814 24.34 34.47 10.62
C GLN A 814 22.86 34.07 10.39
N LEU A 815 22.58 32.76 10.35
CA LEU A 815 21.20 32.25 10.39
C LEU A 815 20.60 32.27 11.81
N LYS A 816 19.74 33.26 12.10
CA LYS A 816 19.07 33.44 13.41
C LYS A 816 17.72 32.70 13.50
N VAL A 817 17.72 31.37 13.35
CA VAL A 817 16.49 30.54 13.16
C VAL A 817 15.37 30.77 14.19
N LEU A 818 15.70 31.07 15.46
CA LEU A 818 14.73 31.21 16.55
C LEU A 818 14.67 32.67 17.10
N PRO A 819 13.88 33.58 16.50
CA PRO A 819 13.61 34.90 17.08
C PRO A 819 12.83 34.80 18.40
N ILE A 820 11.79 33.96 18.43
CA ILE A 820 10.84 33.85 19.56
C ILE A 820 11.49 33.14 20.75
N LEU A 821 12.06 31.94 20.54
CA LEU A 821 12.77 31.22 21.61
C LEU A 821 14.08 31.92 22.04
N GLY A 822 14.67 32.73 21.16
CA GLY A 822 15.89 33.51 21.44
C GLY A 822 15.70 34.66 22.42
N GLN A 823 14.45 34.99 22.79
CA GLN A 823 14.12 35.88 23.91
C GLN A 823 13.92 35.12 25.24
N LEU A 824 13.70 33.79 25.19
CA LEU A 824 13.39 32.95 26.35
C LEU A 824 14.57 32.11 26.86
N MET A 825 15.53 31.75 26.01
CA MET A 825 16.71 30.96 26.42
C MET A 825 18.05 31.53 25.93
N PRO A 826 19.14 31.40 26.73
CA PRO A 826 20.46 31.91 26.35
C PRO A 826 21.02 31.23 25.09
N ARG A 827 21.69 32.01 24.23
CA ARG A 827 22.27 31.52 22.96
C ARG A 827 23.28 30.36 23.13
N ALA A 828 23.94 30.27 24.28
CA ALA A 828 24.82 29.15 24.60
C ALA A 828 24.05 27.81 24.72
N VAL A 829 22.85 27.83 25.32
CA VAL A 829 21.99 26.65 25.52
C VAL A 829 21.43 26.16 24.19
N LEU A 830 21.06 27.09 23.29
CA LEU A 830 20.62 26.80 21.91
C LEU A 830 21.73 26.25 20.99
N ASN A 831 22.99 26.20 21.44
CA ASN A 831 24.10 25.61 20.69
C ASN A 831 24.44 24.17 21.10
N ASP A 832 23.84 23.62 22.15
CA ASP A 832 23.92 22.18 22.44
C ASP A 832 22.99 21.40 21.50
N LEU A 833 23.55 20.39 20.81
CA LEU A 833 22.79 19.53 19.90
C LEU A 833 21.66 18.78 20.62
N ARG A 834 21.84 18.37 21.88
CA ARG A 834 20.81 17.72 22.70
C ARG A 834 19.62 18.67 22.89
N VAL A 835 19.88 19.92 23.24
CA VAL A 835 18.83 20.94 23.41
C VAL A 835 18.09 21.16 22.08
N ARG A 836 18.79 21.31 20.96
CA ARG A 836 18.16 21.48 19.63
C ARG A 836 17.24 20.30 19.29
N MET A 837 17.68 19.06 19.52
CA MET A 837 16.85 17.88 19.30
C MET A 837 15.64 17.85 20.25
N THR A 838 15.82 18.14 21.53
CA THR A 838 14.71 18.23 22.50
C THR A 838 13.70 19.31 22.13
N VAL A 839 14.14 20.50 21.69
CA VAL A 839 13.23 21.59 21.24
C VAL A 839 12.43 21.16 20.01
N LEU A 840 13.06 20.50 19.03
CA LEU A 840 12.37 19.97 17.85
C LEU A 840 11.32 18.92 18.23
N LEU A 841 11.66 18.02 19.16
CA LEU A 841 10.76 16.96 19.64
C LEU A 841 9.59 17.50 20.47
N VAL A 842 9.82 18.51 21.33
CA VAL A 842 8.75 19.21 22.06
C VAL A 842 7.84 19.97 21.10
N LEU A 843 8.38 20.60 20.05
CA LEU A 843 7.57 21.26 19.03
C LEU A 843 6.71 20.25 18.24
N MET A 844 7.24 19.08 17.88
CA MET A 844 6.44 18.01 17.27
C MET A 844 5.36 17.49 18.23
N TRP A 845 5.68 17.24 19.50
CA TRP A 845 4.69 16.81 20.51
C TRP A 845 3.55 17.82 20.67
N LEU A 846 3.87 19.11 20.76
CA LEU A 846 2.86 20.18 20.85
C LEU A 846 2.01 20.26 19.58
N LEU A 847 2.60 20.08 18.39
CA LEU A 847 1.82 20.00 17.14
C LEU A 847 0.83 18.84 17.16
N ASN A 848 1.16 17.69 17.76
CA ASN A 848 0.26 16.53 17.81
C ASN A 848 -0.97 16.81 18.70
N LEU A 849 -0.75 17.37 19.90
CA LEU A 849 -1.83 17.78 20.80
C LEU A 849 -2.74 18.85 20.14
N VAL A 850 -2.14 19.81 19.44
CA VAL A 850 -2.86 20.84 18.68
C VAL A 850 -3.60 20.24 17.47
N CYS A 851 -3.09 19.17 16.84
CA CYS A 851 -3.79 18.46 15.76
C CYS A 851 -4.98 17.61 16.24
N THR A 852 -5.04 17.19 17.51
CA THR A 852 -6.19 16.45 18.05
C THR A 852 -7.29 17.36 18.60
N ASP A 853 -6.92 18.49 19.21
CA ASP A 853 -7.86 19.29 20.01
C ASP A 853 -8.62 20.36 19.18
N LEU A 854 -8.24 20.60 17.92
CA LEU A 854 -8.80 21.63 17.04
C LEU A 854 -9.92 21.16 16.11
N THR A 855 -10.56 20.03 16.40
CA THR A 855 -11.82 19.56 15.79
C THR A 855 -13.05 20.33 16.32
N TRP A 856 -12.88 21.60 16.68
CA TRP A 856 -13.97 22.45 17.17
C TRP A 856 -14.99 22.74 16.06
N CYS A 857 -16.27 22.61 16.43
CA CYS A 857 -17.46 22.79 15.59
C CYS A 857 -17.65 21.78 14.43
N GLY A 858 -18.37 20.68 14.68
CA GLY A 858 -19.11 20.03 13.59
C GLY A 858 -19.75 18.67 13.86
N ALA A 859 -18.99 17.69 14.36
CA ALA A 859 -19.40 16.29 14.37
C ALA A 859 -19.00 15.57 15.67
N PRO A 860 -19.91 14.79 16.29
CA PRO A 860 -19.54 13.86 17.35
C PRO A 860 -18.89 12.58 16.78
N ASP A 861 -18.24 11.82 17.67
CA ASP A 861 -17.90 10.39 17.56
C ASP A 861 -16.92 9.91 16.47
N VAL A 862 -16.37 10.78 15.60
CA VAL A 862 -15.25 10.41 14.70
C VAL A 862 -13.89 10.64 15.38
N VAL A 863 -13.23 9.56 15.81
CA VAL A 863 -11.87 9.58 16.36
C VAL A 863 -10.84 9.72 15.23
N LEU A 864 -10.53 10.95 14.82
CA LEU A 864 -9.52 11.23 13.80
C LEU A 864 -8.09 10.93 14.30
N SER A 865 -7.46 9.90 13.72
CA SER A 865 -6.05 9.50 13.94
C SER A 865 -5.08 10.50 13.29
N ASN A 866 -4.73 11.55 14.04
CA ASN A 866 -3.75 12.57 13.64
C ASN A 866 -2.36 12.27 14.25
N ASP A 867 -1.82 11.09 13.92
CA ASP A 867 -0.64 10.51 14.57
C ASP A 867 0.70 11.00 13.99
N HIS A 868 1.29 12.04 14.59
CA HIS A 868 2.43 12.73 13.99
C HIS A 868 3.72 12.68 14.84
N VAL A 869 4.21 11.46 15.07
CA VAL A 869 5.63 11.15 15.38
C VAL A 869 6.27 11.83 16.61
N LEU A 870 5.95 11.33 17.80
CA LEU A 870 6.92 11.24 18.90
C LEU A 870 7.60 9.86 18.97
N ALA A 871 7.25 8.92 18.10
CA ALA A 871 7.82 7.57 18.13
C ALA A 871 9.33 7.52 17.90
N MET A 872 9.93 8.48 17.17
CA MET A 872 11.41 8.60 17.12
C MET A 872 11.99 8.80 18.53
N PHE A 873 11.30 9.52 19.41
CA PHE A 873 11.70 9.73 20.80
C PHE A 873 11.25 8.61 21.75
N VAL A 874 10.13 7.90 21.54
CA VAL A 874 9.82 6.70 22.35
C VAL A 874 10.80 5.56 22.02
N PHE A 875 11.11 5.34 20.74
CA PHE A 875 12.15 4.37 20.37
C PHE A 875 13.51 4.79 20.92
N LEU A 876 13.87 6.07 20.79
CA LEU A 876 15.07 6.60 21.43
C LEU A 876 15.00 6.55 22.95
N GLN A 877 13.85 6.66 23.64
CA GLN A 877 13.76 6.65 25.11
C GLN A 877 13.85 5.25 25.70
N LEU A 878 13.26 4.24 25.05
CA LEU A 878 13.51 2.83 25.35
C LEU A 878 15.02 2.52 25.17
N CYS A 879 15.65 3.09 24.15
CA CYS A 879 17.10 3.08 24.02
C CYS A 879 17.85 4.03 24.98
N PHE A 880 17.25 5.11 25.49
CA PHE A 880 17.92 6.06 26.40
C PHE A 880 17.92 5.57 27.84
N GLY A 881 16.97 4.71 28.25
CA GLY A 881 17.12 3.91 29.46
C GLY A 881 18.43 3.10 29.42
N ILE A 882 18.80 2.58 28.24
CA ILE A 882 20.08 1.90 28.02
C ILE A 882 21.24 2.90 27.94
N VAL A 883 21.15 3.99 27.16
CA VAL A 883 22.25 4.97 27.01
C VAL A 883 22.61 5.66 28.33
N ALA A 884 21.61 6.02 29.15
CA ALA A 884 21.82 6.65 30.46
C ALA A 884 22.52 5.72 31.46
N PHE A 885 22.30 4.40 31.36
CA PHE A 885 23.02 3.37 32.13
C PHE A 885 24.43 3.08 31.58
N VAL A 886 24.75 3.51 30.35
CA VAL A 886 25.96 3.09 29.60
C VAL A 886 26.99 4.22 29.46
N THR A 887 26.64 5.49 29.68
CA THR A 887 27.62 6.56 29.90
C THR A 887 28.10 6.56 31.36
N PRO A 888 29.37 6.23 31.67
CA PRO A 888 29.86 6.32 33.04
C PRO A 888 29.99 7.78 33.46
N SER A 889 29.43 8.15 34.61
CA SER A 889 29.80 9.36 35.32
C SER A 889 31.32 9.35 35.55
N GLY A 890 32.01 10.40 35.08
CA GLY A 890 33.41 10.28 34.69
C GLY A 890 34.38 9.94 35.82
N MET A 891 35.23 8.93 35.59
CA MET A 891 36.53 8.84 36.28
C MET A 891 37.43 9.97 35.77
N ALA A 892 37.46 11.08 36.49
CA ALA A 892 38.37 12.18 36.20
C ALA A 892 39.82 11.77 36.51
N THR A 893 40.66 11.69 35.48
CA THR A 893 42.11 11.58 35.65
C THR A 893 42.67 12.93 36.11
N CYS A 894 42.90 13.07 37.42
CA CYS A 894 43.48 14.30 37.99
C CYS A 894 44.89 14.56 37.44
N PRO A 895 45.19 15.76 36.91
CA PRO A 895 46.56 16.20 36.71
C PRO A 895 47.21 16.57 38.06
N GLU A 896 48.49 16.26 38.20
CA GLU A 896 49.28 16.46 39.42
C GLU A 896 49.74 17.92 39.59
N ARG A 897 49.41 18.57 40.73
CA ARG A 897 50.13 19.76 41.22
C ARG A 897 49.81 20.19 42.66
N GLN A 898 50.81 19.98 43.54
CA GLN A 898 51.24 20.84 44.66
C GLN A 898 50.20 21.26 45.76
N ALA A 899 50.69 21.81 46.88
CA ALA A 899 49.97 21.75 48.16
C ALA A 899 50.07 23.01 49.04
N LYS A 900 49.13 23.10 50.01
CA LYS A 900 49.00 24.08 51.12
C LYS A 900 48.51 25.49 50.74
N PRO A 901 47.92 26.26 51.69
CA PRO A 901 46.90 25.85 52.67
C PRO A 901 45.71 26.86 52.75
N ALA A 902 44.67 26.54 53.54
CA ALA A 902 43.60 27.49 53.89
C ALA A 902 44.06 28.54 54.94
N PRO A 903 43.31 29.65 55.12
CA PRO A 903 42.50 29.72 56.36
C PRO A 903 41.16 30.52 56.32
N THR A 904 40.30 30.22 57.31
CA THR A 904 39.33 31.08 58.05
C THR A 904 38.24 31.93 57.36
N PHE A 905 37.00 31.39 57.39
CA PHE A 905 35.86 31.76 58.26
C PHE A 905 35.31 33.20 58.43
N SER A 906 33.96 33.25 58.51
CA SER A 906 33.09 34.21 59.27
C SER A 906 32.80 35.59 58.63
N SER A 907 31.63 36.26 58.81
CA SER A 907 30.56 36.09 59.82
C SER A 907 29.16 36.62 59.37
N CYS A 908 28.07 36.14 60.01
CA CYS A 908 26.87 36.91 60.47
C CYS A 908 25.83 37.46 59.44
N VAL A 909 24.50 37.58 59.73
CA VAL A 909 23.63 37.14 60.87
C VAL A 909 22.10 37.17 60.53
N HIS A 910 21.24 36.73 61.47
CA HIS A 910 19.73 36.73 61.50
C HIS A 910 18.99 35.62 60.70
N ALA A 911 17.82 35.09 61.12
CA ALA A 911 17.13 35.00 62.44
C ALA A 911 15.96 33.96 62.39
N GLU A 912 15.48 33.49 63.57
CA GLU A 912 14.16 32.85 63.91
C GLU A 912 13.58 31.69 63.03
N ALA A 913 13.17 30.49 63.50
CA ALA A 913 12.28 30.01 64.61
C ALA A 913 10.76 30.14 64.30
N PRO A 914 9.82 29.26 64.79
CA PRO A 914 9.94 28.01 65.59
C PRO A 914 9.20 26.76 64.98
N ILE A 915 9.66 25.49 65.16
CA ILE A 915 9.28 24.42 66.14
C ILE A 915 7.96 23.64 65.90
N THR A 916 7.97 22.32 66.22
CA THR A 916 6.93 21.24 66.12
C THR A 916 6.78 20.57 64.75
N GLY A 917 6.52 19.25 64.64
CA GLY A 917 6.44 18.21 65.68
C GLY A 917 6.44 16.77 65.10
N THR A 918 6.95 15.79 65.87
CA THR A 918 7.11 14.36 65.48
C THR A 918 5.98 13.48 66.03
N VAL A 919 5.93 12.20 65.59
CA VAL A 919 5.31 10.95 66.16
C VAL A 919 4.43 10.27 65.09
N LEU A 920 4.65 9.04 64.56
CA LEU A 920 5.18 7.74 65.04
C LEU A 920 4.11 6.86 65.74
N ASP A 921 3.86 5.65 65.24
CA ASP A 921 3.48 4.44 66.01
C ASP A 921 3.52 3.20 65.08
N LEU A 922 4.30 2.15 65.38
CA LEU A 922 4.02 0.96 66.22
C LEU A 922 3.13 -0.12 65.54
N VAL A 923 3.36 -1.45 65.66
CA VAL A 923 4.56 -2.26 65.98
C VAL A 923 4.28 -3.77 65.72
N ARG A 924 5.31 -4.63 65.91
CA ARG A 924 5.40 -6.12 65.81
C ARG A 924 5.81 -6.65 64.43
N VAL A 925 6.83 -7.52 64.29
CA VAL A 925 7.31 -8.70 65.05
C VAL A 925 6.56 -9.99 64.71
N ALA A 926 7.21 -10.83 63.91
CA ALA A 926 7.25 -12.29 64.07
C ALA A 926 8.48 -12.88 63.35
N VAL A 927 9.29 -13.65 64.07
CA VAL A 927 10.32 -14.54 63.51
C VAL A 927 10.06 -15.94 64.09
N PRO A 928 10.05 -16.98 63.23
CA PRO A 928 10.93 -18.14 63.48
C PRO A 928 11.97 -18.25 62.34
N ASP A 929 13.27 -18.54 62.54
CA ASP A 929 13.94 -19.49 63.45
C ASP A 929 13.59 -20.95 63.05
N LYS A 930 14.53 -21.85 62.69
CA LYS A 930 15.91 -22.05 63.19
C LYS A 930 16.90 -22.59 62.13
N GLY A 931 18.16 -22.15 62.26
CA GLY A 931 19.37 -22.97 62.06
C GLY A 931 19.82 -23.32 60.62
N GLY A 932 21.11 -23.50 60.34
CA GLY A 932 22.29 -23.15 61.15
C GLY A 932 23.55 -23.99 60.86
N ARG A 933 24.72 -23.32 60.84
CA ARG A 933 26.11 -23.87 60.80
C ARG A 933 26.49 -24.68 59.53
N GLY A 934 27.64 -24.45 58.89
CA GLY A 934 28.64 -23.40 59.12
C GLY A 934 29.98 -23.65 58.40
N GLN A 935 30.95 -22.77 58.67
CA GLN A 935 32.42 -22.92 58.52
C GLN A 935 33.00 -23.58 57.25
N ALA A 936 33.33 -22.69 56.30
CA ALA A 936 34.67 -22.55 55.67
C ALA A 936 35.71 -23.69 55.76
N LYS A 937 36.31 -24.01 54.59
CA LYS A 937 37.75 -23.77 54.33
C LYS A 937 38.06 -23.77 52.83
N SER A 938 39.20 -23.17 52.46
CA SER A 938 39.69 -23.15 51.07
C SER A 938 40.71 -24.28 50.81
N MET A 939 40.79 -24.76 49.57
CA MET A 939 42.10 -25.04 48.94
C MET A 939 42.03 -25.24 47.41
N GLN A 940 42.92 -24.51 46.73
CA GLN A 940 43.73 -24.90 45.57
C GLN A 940 43.11 -25.39 44.22
N ASN A 941 43.41 -24.58 43.20
CA ASN A 941 43.57 -24.86 41.77
C ASN A 941 44.64 -25.96 41.49
N PRO A 942 44.88 -26.49 40.26
CA PRO A 942 44.17 -26.32 38.98
C PRO A 942 43.95 -27.64 38.17
N ARG A 943 43.54 -27.49 36.89
CA ARG A 943 43.46 -28.48 35.77
C ARG A 943 42.13 -29.26 35.64
N GLY A 944 41.35 -28.93 34.62
CA GLY A 944 40.14 -29.69 34.23
C GLY A 944 39.25 -29.05 33.15
N ALA A 945 39.29 -27.73 32.97
CA ALA A 945 38.32 -26.97 32.17
C ALA A 945 38.67 -26.75 30.67
N ALA A 946 39.25 -27.75 30.00
CA ALA A 946 39.75 -27.61 28.61
C ALA A 946 39.16 -28.63 27.61
N ARG A 947 38.09 -29.36 27.96
CA ARG A 947 37.46 -30.37 27.08
C ARG A 947 35.93 -30.28 26.93
N THR A 948 35.25 -29.39 27.65
CA THR A 948 33.77 -29.30 27.65
C THR A 948 33.19 -28.27 26.68
N PHE A 949 34.01 -27.38 26.09
CA PHE A 949 33.52 -26.34 25.17
C PHE A 949 33.38 -26.82 23.70
N GLY A 950 33.99 -27.95 23.33
CA GLY A 950 33.92 -28.50 21.97
C GLY A 950 32.65 -29.30 21.66
N ALA A 951 31.96 -29.82 22.69
CA ALA A 951 30.83 -30.73 22.50
C ALA A 951 29.53 -30.04 22.05
N TRP A 952 29.30 -28.79 22.48
CA TRP A 952 28.03 -28.08 22.23
C TRP A 952 27.87 -27.55 20.81
N ILE A 953 28.98 -27.29 20.10
CA ILE A 953 28.93 -26.81 18.71
C ILE A 953 28.64 -27.95 17.72
N ALA A 954 28.94 -29.20 18.08
CA ALA A 954 28.67 -30.37 17.25
C ALA A 954 27.16 -30.73 17.20
N CYS A 955 26.44 -30.63 18.32
CA CYS A 955 25.01 -30.98 18.38
C CYS A 955 24.11 -30.07 17.52
N ALA A 956 24.54 -28.84 17.21
CA ALA A 956 23.79 -27.92 16.35
C ALA A 956 23.95 -28.20 14.83
N LEU A 957 24.84 -29.12 14.44
CA LEU A 957 25.15 -29.45 13.05
C LEU A 957 24.98 -30.95 12.71
N LEU A 958 24.39 -31.74 13.61
CA LEU A 958 24.15 -33.18 13.44
C LEU A 958 22.69 -33.58 13.73
N VAL A 959 21.74 -32.83 13.19
CA VAL A 959 20.35 -33.29 13.01
C VAL A 959 20.18 -33.77 11.58
N SER A 960 20.79 -34.92 11.27
CA SER A 960 20.68 -35.64 9.99
C SER A 960 21.20 -37.07 10.16
N SER A 961 20.30 -38.08 10.12
CA SER A 961 20.54 -39.53 10.36
C SER A 961 20.96 -39.86 11.82
N VAL A 962 20.72 -41.04 12.45
CA VAL A 962 20.17 -42.38 12.09
C VAL A 962 19.36 -42.92 13.31
N SER A 963 18.39 -43.85 13.29
CA SER A 963 17.23 -44.22 12.43
C SER A 963 16.45 -45.37 13.11
N GLY A 964 15.12 -45.42 13.01
CA GLY A 964 14.27 -46.56 13.43
C GLY A 964 12.83 -46.13 13.76
N VAL A 965 11.75 -46.82 13.37
CA VAL A 965 11.55 -48.28 13.14
C VAL A 965 10.69 -48.56 11.89
N ALA A 966 10.93 -49.74 11.28
CA ALA A 966 10.11 -50.47 10.28
C ALA A 966 9.87 -49.87 8.87
N LEU A 967 10.24 -50.68 7.87
CA LEU A 967 9.83 -50.60 6.45
C LEU A 967 9.26 -51.99 6.04
N PRO A 968 8.34 -52.07 5.07
CA PRO A 968 8.08 -53.29 4.29
C PRO A 968 9.11 -53.47 3.17
N GLU A 969 9.31 -54.71 2.70
CA GLU A 969 10.30 -55.07 1.67
C GLU A 969 9.81 -54.85 0.23
N PRO A 970 10.72 -54.56 -0.73
CA PRO A 970 10.44 -54.60 -2.18
C PRO A 970 10.90 -55.90 -2.85
N VAL A 971 10.22 -56.30 -3.93
CA VAL A 971 10.53 -57.47 -4.78
C VAL A 971 10.76 -56.97 -6.24
N PRO A 972 11.69 -57.56 -7.05
CA PRO A 972 12.44 -56.77 -8.03
C PRO A 972 12.01 -56.88 -9.50
N LEU A 973 12.56 -55.99 -10.33
CA LEU A 973 12.64 -56.10 -11.80
C LEU A 973 14.12 -56.05 -12.27
N PRO A 974 14.55 -56.86 -13.26
CA PRO A 974 15.94 -56.93 -13.70
C PRO A 974 16.33 -55.87 -14.76
N ALA A 975 17.63 -55.64 -14.91
CA ALA A 975 18.22 -54.52 -15.65
C ALA A 975 18.74 -54.87 -17.06
N SER A 976 19.12 -53.83 -17.84
CA SER A 976 20.29 -53.85 -18.74
C SER A 976 20.76 -52.42 -19.13
N GLN A 977 21.91 -52.33 -19.80
CA GLN A 977 22.79 -51.16 -20.01
C GLN A 977 23.46 -51.28 -21.42
N PRO A 978 24.35 -50.37 -21.91
CA PRO A 978 24.55 -48.92 -21.63
C PRO A 978 24.88 -48.04 -22.90
N ALA A 979 25.14 -46.74 -22.66
CA ALA A 979 26.16 -45.85 -23.30
C ALA A 979 26.17 -45.49 -24.82
N SER A 980 26.17 -44.19 -25.12
CA SER A 980 27.27 -43.45 -25.82
C SER A 980 26.91 -41.97 -26.13
N ALA A 981 27.89 -41.17 -26.58
CA ALA A 981 27.82 -39.75 -26.98
C ALA A 981 29.02 -39.44 -27.91
N PRO A 982 29.26 -38.21 -28.47
CA PRO A 982 28.51 -36.93 -28.45
C PRO A 982 28.38 -36.30 -29.89
N VAL A 983 28.35 -34.95 -29.99
CA VAL A 983 28.67 -34.02 -31.13
C VAL A 983 27.54 -33.04 -31.53
N THR A 984 27.92 -31.86 -32.03
CA THR A 984 27.11 -30.68 -32.38
C THR A 984 27.41 -30.19 -33.84
N PRO A 985 27.18 -28.91 -34.22
CA PRO A 985 26.04 -28.29 -34.93
C PRO A 985 26.42 -28.00 -36.44
N PRO A 986 25.95 -26.95 -37.21
CA PRO A 986 24.94 -25.90 -37.00
C PRO A 986 24.08 -25.43 -38.24
N ALA A 987 23.18 -24.46 -37.98
CA ALA A 987 22.92 -23.22 -38.77
C ALA A 987 21.90 -23.11 -39.94
N HIS A 988 21.30 -21.89 -40.00
CA HIS A 988 20.64 -21.18 -41.12
C HIS A 988 19.32 -21.75 -41.71
N SER A 989 18.36 -20.97 -42.24
CA SER A 989 18.11 -19.50 -42.26
C SER A 989 16.63 -19.17 -42.56
N ALA A 990 16.18 -17.94 -42.28
CA ALA A 990 14.88 -17.36 -42.70
C ALA A 990 14.99 -16.66 -44.08
N PRO A 991 13.99 -15.93 -44.64
CA PRO A 991 12.56 -15.75 -44.25
C PRO A 991 11.57 -15.99 -45.42
N GLY A 992 10.26 -15.71 -45.25
CA GLY A 992 9.33 -15.60 -46.39
C GLY A 992 7.84 -15.55 -46.03
N SER A 993 7.20 -14.41 -46.31
CA SER A 993 5.75 -14.21 -46.48
C SER A 993 5.56 -13.36 -47.77
N PRO A 994 4.34 -13.06 -48.26
CA PRO A 994 2.99 -13.44 -47.81
C PRO A 994 2.16 -14.07 -48.96
N ASP A 995 0.86 -13.74 -49.03
CA ASP A 995 0.06 -13.49 -50.26
C ASP A 995 -0.98 -14.51 -50.79
N TRP A 996 -2.17 -13.93 -51.02
CA TRP A 996 -3.32 -14.15 -51.94
C TRP A 996 -3.31 -15.38 -52.92
N ASP A 997 -4.43 -15.97 -53.36
CA ASP A 997 -5.85 -15.56 -53.22
C ASP A 997 -6.92 -16.63 -53.60
N PHE A 998 -8.19 -16.30 -53.31
CA PHE A 998 -9.46 -16.56 -54.03
C PHE A 998 -9.88 -17.95 -54.62
N ASN A 999 -11.04 -18.42 -54.11
CA ASN A 999 -12.30 -18.78 -54.81
C ASN A 999 -12.49 -19.98 -55.78
N HIS A 1000 -13.66 -20.63 -55.62
CA HIS A 1000 -14.55 -21.27 -56.63
C HIS A 1000 -13.97 -22.43 -57.49
N ASP A 1001 -14.69 -23.37 -58.15
CA ASP A 1001 -16.07 -23.91 -58.15
C ASP A 1001 -16.05 -25.19 -59.07
N TYR A 1002 -17.03 -26.11 -59.20
CA TYR A 1002 -18.36 -26.33 -58.60
C TYR A 1002 -18.83 -27.81 -58.77
N ILE A 1003 -20.02 -28.14 -58.23
CA ILE A 1003 -21.07 -29.07 -58.77
C ILE A 1003 -20.66 -30.41 -59.45
N ASN A 1004 -21.11 -31.53 -58.85
CA ASN A 1004 -21.91 -32.66 -59.44
C ASN A 1004 -21.77 -33.95 -58.58
N THR A 1005 -22.72 -34.86 -58.32
CA THR A 1005 -24.21 -34.97 -58.31
C THR A 1005 -24.56 -36.45 -58.02
N VAL A 1006 -25.73 -36.72 -57.41
CA VAL A 1006 -26.62 -37.88 -57.69
C VAL A 1006 -26.30 -39.31 -57.14
N ASN A 1007 -27.06 -39.66 -56.09
CA ASN A 1007 -27.89 -40.87 -55.89
C ASN A 1007 -27.34 -42.29 -55.54
N CYS A 1008 -27.74 -42.72 -54.33
CA CYS A 1008 -28.64 -43.87 -54.04
C CYS A 1008 -28.13 -45.30 -53.72
N LEU A 1009 -28.82 -45.85 -52.69
CA LEU A 1009 -29.20 -47.24 -52.41
C LEU A 1009 -28.19 -48.23 -51.78
N MET A 1010 -28.62 -48.81 -50.65
CA MET A 1010 -28.03 -49.99 -49.99
C MET A 1010 -28.53 -51.30 -50.63
N PRO A 1011 -27.90 -52.47 -50.36
CA PRO A 1011 -28.49 -53.35 -49.34
C PRO A 1011 -27.52 -54.27 -48.53
N GLY A 1012 -27.61 -54.20 -47.20
CA GLY A 1012 -27.95 -55.31 -46.28
C GLY A 1012 -27.10 -56.60 -46.12
N THR A 1013 -27.14 -57.14 -44.88
CA THR A 1013 -26.83 -58.54 -44.44
C THR A 1013 -25.33 -58.95 -44.43
N CYS A 1014 -24.81 -59.88 -43.60
CA CYS A 1014 -25.23 -60.63 -42.38
C CYS A 1014 -23.98 -61.37 -41.83
N SER A 1015 -23.85 -61.95 -40.62
CA SER A 1015 -24.54 -61.93 -39.30
C SER A 1015 -23.71 -62.85 -38.32
N LYS A 1016 -24.27 -63.28 -37.17
CA LYS A 1016 -23.75 -64.25 -36.16
C LYS A 1016 -22.65 -63.72 -35.21
N ALA A 1017 -22.55 -64.15 -33.94
CA ALA A 1017 -23.41 -65.02 -33.11
C ALA A 1017 -23.40 -64.58 -31.62
N THR A 1018 -23.97 -65.40 -30.72
CA THR A 1018 -24.51 -65.01 -29.40
C THR A 1018 -24.43 -66.16 -28.39
N ASN A 1019 -24.52 -65.84 -27.08
CA ASN A 1019 -25.23 -66.56 -25.99
C ASN A 1019 -25.28 -65.59 -24.78
N GLU A 1020 -26.43 -65.05 -24.37
CA GLU A 1020 -27.51 -65.64 -23.53
C GLU A 1020 -27.16 -65.73 -22.03
N CYS A 1021 -28.08 -65.50 -21.07
CA CYS A 1021 -29.54 -65.68 -21.10
C CYS A 1021 -30.38 -64.55 -20.44
N THR A 1022 -31.72 -64.69 -20.36
CA THR A 1022 -32.70 -63.57 -20.28
C THR A 1022 -33.81 -63.66 -19.21
N PHE A 1023 -34.57 -62.55 -19.04
CA PHE A 1023 -36.01 -62.35 -18.69
C PHE A 1023 -36.24 -61.15 -17.73
N ARG A 1024 -37.38 -60.43 -17.59
CA ARG A 1024 -38.70 -60.24 -18.28
C ARG A 1024 -39.32 -58.94 -17.65
N ARG A 1025 -39.95 -57.92 -18.26
CA ARG A 1025 -40.74 -57.60 -19.49
C ARG A 1025 -42.27 -57.43 -19.24
N THR A 1026 -42.71 -56.16 -19.13
CA THR A 1026 -44.09 -55.61 -19.36
C THR A 1026 -43.95 -54.08 -19.54
N MET A 1027 -44.33 -53.44 -20.66
CA MET A 1027 -45.66 -52.89 -21.04
C MET A 1027 -46.25 -51.89 -20.02
N SER A 1028 -46.82 -50.72 -20.41
CA SER A 1028 -47.55 -50.38 -21.65
C SER A 1028 -47.44 -48.90 -22.15
N ARG A 1029 -48.38 -48.47 -23.02
CA ARG A 1029 -48.45 -47.25 -23.90
C ARG A 1029 -48.57 -45.90 -23.14
N GLY A 1030 -48.30 -44.72 -23.72
CA GLY A 1030 -47.75 -44.36 -25.05
C GLY A 1030 -48.07 -42.90 -25.51
N TYR A 1031 -47.62 -42.55 -26.73
CA TYR A 1031 -47.84 -41.32 -27.55
C TYR A 1031 -46.99 -40.03 -27.31
N ASP A 1032 -46.32 -39.63 -28.41
CA ASP A 1032 -45.86 -38.32 -28.93
C ASP A 1032 -44.72 -37.46 -28.29
N ILE A 1033 -44.17 -36.57 -29.14
CA ILE A 1033 -42.75 -36.12 -29.32
C ILE A 1033 -42.79 -34.74 -30.05
N PRO A 1034 -41.77 -33.82 -30.06
CA PRO A 1034 -40.52 -33.65 -29.28
C PRO A 1034 -40.67 -32.45 -28.26
N GLU A 1035 -39.69 -31.70 -27.70
CA GLU A 1035 -38.30 -31.34 -28.08
C GLU A 1035 -37.51 -30.69 -26.89
N THR A 1036 -36.25 -30.31 -27.13
CA THR A 1036 -35.36 -29.36 -26.39
C THR A 1036 -34.38 -29.82 -25.28
N ASP A 1037 -33.14 -29.33 -25.46
CA ASP A 1037 -32.11 -28.86 -24.50
C ASP A 1037 -31.26 -29.84 -23.62
N PRO A 1038 -29.90 -29.78 -23.67
CA PRO A 1038 -28.99 -30.59 -22.85
C PRO A 1038 -28.37 -29.82 -21.67
N ARG A 1039 -28.29 -30.43 -20.48
CA ARG A 1039 -27.53 -29.87 -19.34
C ARG A 1039 -26.75 -30.90 -18.52
N TYR A 1040 -25.68 -30.39 -17.89
CA TYR A 1040 -24.78 -31.03 -16.91
C TYR A 1040 -23.81 -32.11 -17.40
N GLY A 1041 -22.61 -31.65 -17.78
CA GLY A 1041 -21.39 -32.37 -17.39
C GLY A 1041 -21.28 -32.45 -15.85
N VAL A 1042 -20.72 -33.53 -15.34
CA VAL A 1042 -20.83 -33.93 -13.92
C VAL A 1042 -19.54 -33.66 -13.16
N GLU A 1043 -19.64 -33.06 -11.97
CA GLU A 1043 -18.63 -33.18 -10.93
C GLU A 1043 -19.27 -33.82 -9.67
N ALA A 1044 -18.62 -34.84 -9.13
CA ALA A 1044 -19.27 -35.81 -8.25
C ALA A 1044 -19.33 -35.35 -6.78
N ARG A 1045 -20.51 -35.44 -6.15
CA ARG A 1045 -20.67 -35.23 -4.70
C ARG A 1045 -21.36 -36.45 -4.07
N VAL A 1046 -20.59 -37.23 -3.31
CA VAL A 1046 -21.06 -38.48 -2.67
C VAL A 1046 -22.09 -38.16 -1.58
N LYS A 1047 -23.28 -38.81 -1.66
CA LYS A 1047 -24.28 -38.77 -0.59
C LYS A 1047 -24.17 -40.02 0.28
N CYS A 1048 -23.67 -39.88 1.51
CA CYS A 1048 -23.92 -40.86 2.55
C CYS A 1048 -25.39 -40.78 3.02
N LYS A 1049 -26.02 -41.93 3.28
CA LYS A 1049 -27.44 -42.05 3.61
C LYS A 1049 -27.58 -42.80 4.94
N ALA A 1050 -28.41 -42.29 5.85
CA ALA A 1050 -28.51 -42.84 7.20
C ALA A 1050 -29.12 -44.26 7.23
N GLY A 1051 -28.61 -45.10 8.14
CA GLY A 1051 -29.08 -46.44 8.48
C GLY A 1051 -28.92 -46.71 9.99
N LYS A 1052 -29.63 -47.70 10.54
CA LYS A 1052 -29.80 -47.89 12.01
C LYS A 1052 -29.12 -49.15 12.56
N CYS A 1053 -28.88 -49.13 13.88
CA CYS A 1053 -28.51 -50.25 14.77
C CYS A 1053 -27.07 -50.81 14.61
N GLY A 1054 -26.44 -51.41 15.62
CA GLY A 1054 -26.92 -51.79 16.96
C GLY A 1054 -25.84 -51.64 18.07
N VAL A 1055 -26.01 -52.36 19.19
CA VAL A 1055 -25.30 -52.14 20.47
C VAL A 1055 -24.09 -53.10 20.65
N ASP A 1056 -23.24 -52.75 21.63
CA ASP A 1056 -22.32 -53.58 22.44
C ASP A 1056 -20.81 -53.55 22.14
N GLY A 1057 -20.02 -53.45 23.23
CA GLY A 1057 -18.58 -53.73 23.28
C GLY A 1057 -17.63 -52.55 23.09
N GLY A 1058 -17.04 -52.04 24.18
CA GLY A 1058 -15.79 -51.25 24.15
C GLY A 1058 -14.68 -51.95 24.95
N PRO A 1059 -13.57 -51.28 25.32
CA PRO A 1059 -13.08 -49.98 24.86
C PRO A 1059 -11.62 -50.02 24.33
N CYS A 1060 -11.20 -49.02 23.55
CA CYS A 1060 -9.77 -48.72 23.33
C CYS A 1060 -9.54 -47.22 23.10
N PHE A 1061 -8.42 -46.69 23.59
CA PHE A 1061 -8.11 -45.25 23.61
C PHE A 1061 -7.56 -44.74 22.27
N VAL A 1062 -8.06 -43.57 21.83
CA VAL A 1062 -7.34 -42.61 20.99
C VAL A 1062 -7.61 -41.21 21.57
N LEU A 1063 -6.59 -40.35 21.64
CA LEU A 1063 -6.76 -38.98 22.13
C LEU A 1063 -7.51 -38.12 21.09
N ALA A 1064 -8.47 -37.33 21.57
CA ALA A 1064 -8.98 -36.15 20.87
C ALA A 1064 -8.75 -34.93 21.77
N TYR A 1065 -8.16 -33.87 21.21
CA TYR A 1065 -8.19 -32.54 21.82
C TYR A 1065 -9.40 -31.80 21.25
N ALA A 1066 -10.29 -31.33 22.13
CA ALA A 1066 -11.49 -30.60 21.74
C ALA A 1066 -11.22 -29.09 21.58
N PHE A 1067 -12.08 -28.44 20.82
CA PHE A 1067 -12.25 -26.99 20.73
C PHE A 1067 -13.69 -26.65 21.15
N GLU A 1068 -13.93 -25.36 21.45
CA GLU A 1068 -15.24 -24.78 21.83
C GLU A 1068 -15.76 -25.27 23.21
N ASP A 1069 -16.38 -24.45 24.06
CA ASP A 1069 -16.71 -23.02 23.91
C ASP A 1069 -16.94 -22.29 25.25
N TYR A 1070 -17.13 -20.96 25.16
CA TYR A 1070 -18.01 -20.07 25.94
C TYR A 1070 -17.44 -18.75 26.50
N ALA A 1071 -18.31 -17.75 26.48
CA ALA A 1071 -18.05 -16.35 26.76
C ALA A 1071 -18.57 -15.88 28.14
N THR A 1072 -18.56 -14.55 28.32
CA THR A 1072 -19.15 -13.76 29.44
C THR A 1072 -18.55 -13.90 30.83
N CYS A 1073 -18.10 -12.77 31.38
CA CYS A 1073 -18.34 -12.42 32.77
C CYS A 1073 -18.43 -10.89 32.94
N ALA A 1074 -19.61 -10.39 33.29
CA ALA A 1074 -19.77 -8.99 33.73
C ALA A 1074 -19.32 -8.84 35.19
N ARG A 1075 -19.11 -7.60 35.66
CA ARG A 1075 -18.92 -7.30 37.08
C ARG A 1075 -20.13 -6.58 37.65
N GLU A 1076 -20.91 -7.28 38.45
CA GLU A 1076 -21.80 -6.64 39.41
C GLU A 1076 -20.99 -6.03 40.58
N GLY A 1077 -21.50 -4.94 41.14
CA GLY A 1077 -21.08 -4.42 42.44
C GLY A 1077 -22.33 -4.16 43.27
N ILE A 1078 -22.52 -4.94 44.34
CA ILE A 1078 -23.74 -4.86 45.17
C ILE A 1078 -23.54 -3.84 46.29
N GLY A 1079 -24.46 -2.89 46.37
CA GLY A 1079 -24.68 -2.01 47.53
C GLY A 1079 -26.12 -1.50 47.45
N ALA A 1080 -26.91 -1.72 48.51
CA ALA A 1080 -28.33 -1.39 48.54
C ALA A 1080 -28.62 -0.19 49.44
N ASP A 1081 -29.61 0.64 49.09
CA ASP A 1081 -30.84 0.71 49.92
C ASP A 1081 -32.06 1.40 49.24
N GLU A 1082 -33.24 1.17 49.84
CA GLU A 1082 -34.50 1.95 49.85
C GLU A 1082 -35.18 2.55 48.58
N ARG A 1083 -36.20 1.81 48.09
CA ARG A 1083 -37.61 2.21 47.81
C ARG A 1083 -38.09 2.92 46.51
N PRO A 1084 -39.42 2.83 46.15
CA PRO A 1084 -39.90 2.98 44.76
C PRO A 1084 -41.22 3.78 44.51
N HIS A 1085 -41.51 4.09 43.24
CA HIS A 1085 -42.86 4.30 42.66
C HIS A 1085 -42.86 3.81 41.18
N ARG A 1086 -43.75 2.90 40.73
CA ARG A 1086 -45.15 3.07 40.25
C ARG A 1086 -45.27 3.96 38.98
N ALA A 1087 -46.01 3.59 37.91
CA ALA A 1087 -46.81 2.38 37.65
C ALA A 1087 -47.19 2.19 36.15
N SER A 1088 -47.87 1.06 35.86
CA SER A 1088 -48.83 0.79 34.76
C SER A 1088 -48.39 0.77 33.29
N SER A 1089 -48.56 -0.43 32.69
CA SER A 1089 -48.72 -0.77 31.27
C SER A 1089 -50.24 -0.85 30.92
N PRO A 1090 -50.81 -1.59 29.91
CA PRO A 1090 -50.26 -2.34 28.74
C PRO A 1090 -51.13 -2.23 27.43
N ILE A 1091 -50.88 -3.14 26.45
CA ILE A 1091 -51.83 -3.80 25.49
C ILE A 1091 -51.97 -3.30 24.02
N SER A 1092 -51.54 -4.19 23.09
CA SER A 1092 -52.01 -4.44 21.69
C SER A 1092 -51.90 -3.33 20.62
N SER A 1093 -51.90 -3.65 19.32
CA SER A 1093 -52.12 -4.96 18.65
C SER A 1093 -51.13 -5.22 17.53
#